data_AF-A0A1G7X346-F1
#
_entry.id   AF-A0A1G7X346-F1
#
_cell.length_a   1.000
_cell.length_b   1.000
_cell.length_c   1.000
_cell.angle_alpha   90.00
_cell.angle_beta   90.00
_cell.angle_gamma   90.00
#
_symmetry.space_group_name_H-M   'P 1'
#
loop_
_entity.id
_entity.type
_entity.pdbx_description
1 polymer ?
#
loop_
_entity_poly.entity_id
_entity_poly.type
_entity_poly.pdbx_seq_one_letter_code
_entity_poly.pdbx_strand_id
1 'polypeptide(L)'
;MEILGERYASIPIQIFATDLSELAIAKARLGLYSRNDLINVSPKRLQRFFTKIDGSYRISKAIRDIVVFAPHNVFKDPPFSRLDLVSCCNVMIYLDTVLQKKIIATFHYSLNNKGYLILGKSETIGASGQLFTQVEKKFKIYARKNDAASKAIFEMNYRLPEVQRSEHLHARRNVPREQTAPQKDLEKVVDDLLLSKYIPATVLVNQELEILQFRGEVSTFLEPAPGKASLNLLKMAKQGLAFELRSAVHKVNKSNQPFKKSGLEIKTKGGLQQVSIEVLPLPSETEEKLCVIIFEELFANMELIESSRASSKDKMVKRLQDELAALKEDMRSIVEEQEASNEELQSANEEIVSTNEELQSINEELETSKEEVESSNEELMTINTELQIRNEQLAESYEYAEAVFDTIQEAVILLDKDLRIKTANKAFYSIFQAREETTEGILIYELGHRQWDIPALRELLQETIPNESQFQNREIRHTFGGIGEKVLLLSGRRIIQKIHRQQLILLAIQDVTEHKQAQRLVNEREAWFRNMADNAPVMIWVADRNKQRNFFNRTWLEYTGRKLDAEIGDGWKSSVHEADRDRCLNTYNAYFDDRKAYVLDYRLLRGDGKYRWIQETGKPDFSADGNFAGYIGSCIEIHDKRMMHDELEQLVKRRTQDLEEMNKELQRSNSELKQFAYVASHDLQEPLRKIMTFADRLQSHKDSLPEAQRKYIDKIGVSSQRMTRLIDDLLNFSRTARNDNGFTRTSLNKVVKDLLVDFDLVISQKHAVIDIGKLPSLQAIPLQMEQLFHNLISNALKFSKSSVPPVIKINSRALTAEELAEYKELQPSLKYHEVVIADNGIGIDPEFAEQIFEIFQRLNDREQFPGMGIGLALCRKIVNNHNGIIFARSLGNEGTAFYIILPVTQPVNN
;
A
#
# COMPACT_ATOMS: atom_id res chain seq x y z
N MET A 1 -6.62 10.48 12.51
CA MET A 1 -5.44 11.37 12.50
C MET A 1 -5.79 12.73 11.89
N GLU A 2 -5.59 13.00 10.59
CA GLU A 2 -5.70 14.36 10.01
C GLU A 2 -6.95 15.15 10.43
N ILE A 3 -8.16 14.58 10.27
CA ILE A 3 -9.44 15.22 10.60
C ILE A 3 -9.64 15.44 12.12
N LEU A 4 -8.97 14.65 12.96
CA LEU A 4 -9.11 14.72 14.42
C LEU A 4 -8.16 15.74 15.06
N GLY A 5 -7.13 16.19 14.35
CA GLY A 5 -6.10 17.08 14.90
C GLY A 5 -5.53 16.55 16.23
N GLU A 6 -5.47 17.41 17.23
CA GLU A 6 -5.02 17.09 18.60
C GLU A 6 -5.94 16.11 19.33
N ARG A 7 -7.24 16.08 18.99
CA ARG A 7 -8.23 15.16 19.57
C ARG A 7 -7.97 13.69 19.21
N TYR A 8 -7.01 13.41 18.32
CA TYR A 8 -6.57 12.04 18.05
C TYR A 8 -6.04 11.34 19.32
N ALA A 9 -5.39 12.06 20.24
CA ALA A 9 -4.89 11.48 21.49
C ALA A 9 -6.02 11.02 22.44
N SER A 10 -7.25 11.53 22.28
CA SER A 10 -8.40 11.24 23.14
C SER A 10 -9.39 10.21 22.57
N ILE A 11 -9.13 9.66 21.38
CA ILE A 11 -10.05 8.73 20.70
C ILE A 11 -9.27 7.44 20.33
N PRO A 12 -9.47 6.32 21.05
CA PRO A 12 -8.82 5.06 20.69
C PRO A 12 -9.39 4.55 19.36
N ILE A 13 -8.50 4.25 18.42
CA ILE A 13 -8.83 3.69 17.10
C ILE A 13 -8.01 2.41 16.91
N GLN A 14 -8.69 1.31 16.63
CA GLN A 14 -8.08 0.02 16.30
C GLN A 14 -8.71 -0.49 15.00
N ILE A 15 -7.88 -1.00 14.10
CA ILE A 15 -8.28 -1.49 12.78
C ILE A 15 -7.93 -2.97 12.72
N PHE A 16 -8.91 -3.83 12.47
CA PHE A 16 -8.68 -5.25 12.21
C PHE A 16 -8.57 -5.46 10.70
N ALA A 17 -7.41 -5.91 10.23
CA ALA A 17 -7.09 -6.10 8.82
C ALA A 17 -6.82 -7.58 8.56
N THR A 18 -7.85 -8.29 8.08
CA THR A 18 -7.84 -9.75 8.01
C THR A 18 -8.01 -10.28 6.59
N ASP A 19 -7.31 -11.38 6.30
CA ASP A 19 -7.31 -12.07 5.01
C ASP A 19 -7.26 -13.59 5.26
N LEU A 20 -7.55 -14.41 4.24
CA LEU A 20 -7.34 -15.86 4.30
C LEU A 20 -5.86 -16.23 4.07
N SER A 21 -5.10 -15.37 3.38
CA SER A 21 -3.70 -15.57 3.02
C SER A 21 -2.74 -15.02 4.07
N GLU A 22 -2.10 -15.91 4.83
CA GLU A 22 -1.03 -15.54 5.77
C GLU A 22 0.13 -14.82 5.08
N LEU A 23 0.42 -15.15 3.81
CA LEU A 23 1.44 -14.48 3.00
C LEU A 23 1.06 -13.02 2.68
N ALA A 24 -0.22 -12.75 2.40
CA ALA A 24 -0.70 -11.38 2.22
C ALA A 24 -0.62 -10.57 3.52
N ILE A 25 -0.99 -11.19 4.65
CA ILE A 25 -0.87 -10.62 5.99
C ILE A 25 0.60 -10.34 6.36
N ALA A 26 1.52 -11.26 6.09
CA ALA A 26 2.94 -11.08 6.33
C ALA A 26 3.50 -9.89 5.52
N LYS A 27 3.14 -9.80 4.22
CA LYS A 27 3.49 -8.65 3.37
C LYS A 27 2.91 -7.34 3.91
N ALA A 28 1.65 -7.33 4.35
CA ALA A 28 0.99 -6.14 4.87
C ALA A 28 1.60 -5.64 6.19
N ARG A 29 1.97 -6.55 7.12
CA ARG A 29 2.63 -6.23 8.40
C ARG A 29 3.96 -5.49 8.22
N LEU A 30 4.70 -5.74 7.13
CA LEU A 30 5.92 -5.00 6.80
C LEU A 30 5.65 -3.51 6.51
N GLY A 31 4.46 -3.19 6.00
CA GLY A 31 4.05 -1.82 5.65
C GLY A 31 4.96 -1.15 4.63
N LEU A 32 5.51 -1.93 3.70
CA LEU A 32 6.38 -1.49 2.60
C LEU A 32 5.58 -1.37 1.31
N TYR A 33 5.75 -0.24 0.64
CA TYR A 33 5.04 0.13 -0.59
C TYR A 33 6.05 0.64 -1.63
N SER A 34 5.85 0.29 -2.90
CA SER A 34 6.60 0.87 -4.00
C SER A 34 6.13 2.30 -4.30
N ARG A 35 6.85 3.03 -5.16
CA ARG A 35 6.40 4.34 -5.67
C ARG A 35 5.07 4.24 -6.44
N ASN A 36 4.79 3.10 -7.08
CA ASN A 36 3.58 2.89 -7.88
C ASN A 36 2.35 2.63 -7.00
N ASP A 37 2.50 1.86 -5.91
CA ASP A 37 1.42 1.59 -4.95
C ASP A 37 0.85 2.87 -4.32
N LEU A 38 1.67 3.93 -4.26
CA LEU A 38 1.33 5.22 -3.64
C LEU A 38 1.03 6.34 -4.66
N ILE A 39 0.84 6.03 -5.95
CA ILE A 39 0.59 7.03 -7.00
C ILE A 39 -0.64 7.91 -6.74
N ASN A 40 -1.63 7.39 -6.00
CA ASN A 40 -2.85 8.10 -5.60
C ASN A 40 -2.75 8.78 -4.21
N VAL A 41 -1.57 8.80 -3.59
CA VAL A 41 -1.33 9.43 -2.27
C VAL A 41 -0.70 10.81 -2.49
N SER A 42 -1.33 11.86 -1.95
CA SER A 42 -0.85 13.22 -2.14
C SER A 42 0.55 13.44 -1.53
N PRO A 43 1.40 14.32 -2.11
CA PRO A 43 2.75 14.59 -1.59
C PRO A 43 2.77 14.98 -0.10
N LYS A 44 1.78 15.76 0.36
CA LYS A 44 1.62 16.14 1.77
C LYS A 44 1.42 14.93 2.69
N ARG A 45 0.71 13.89 2.24
CA ARG A 45 0.51 12.63 2.99
C ARG A 45 1.74 11.72 2.93
N LEU A 46 2.41 11.65 1.78
CA LEU A 46 3.69 10.94 1.64
C LEU A 46 4.72 11.47 2.64
N GLN A 47 4.95 12.79 2.64
CA GLN A 47 5.92 13.45 3.54
C GLN A 47 5.56 13.29 5.03
N ARG A 48 4.27 13.28 5.38
CA ARG A 48 3.81 13.24 6.78
C ARG A 48 3.71 11.84 7.38
N PHE A 49 3.44 10.82 6.56
CA PHE A 49 3.07 9.48 7.06
C PHE A 49 3.91 8.33 6.53
N PHE A 50 4.87 8.58 5.62
CA PHE A 50 5.76 7.54 5.08
C PHE A 50 7.24 7.96 5.23
N THR A 51 8.10 6.97 5.46
CA THR A 51 9.56 7.12 5.47
C THR A 51 10.13 6.42 4.26
N LYS A 52 10.95 7.11 3.46
CA LYS A 52 11.60 6.54 2.28
C LYS A 52 12.77 5.65 2.71
N ILE A 53 12.81 4.41 2.23
CA ILE A 53 13.81 3.38 2.57
C ILE A 53 14.07 2.56 1.31
N ASP A 54 15.32 2.52 0.84
CA ASP A 54 15.80 1.66 -0.24
C ASP A 54 14.92 1.65 -1.50
N GLY A 55 14.61 2.85 -2.01
CA GLY A 55 13.73 3.07 -3.16
C GLY A 55 12.22 2.88 -2.90
N SER A 56 11.86 2.27 -1.78
CA SER A 56 10.49 2.04 -1.31
C SER A 56 10.06 3.07 -0.26
N TYR A 57 8.80 3.00 0.15
CA TYR A 57 8.22 3.80 1.23
C TYR A 57 7.66 2.87 2.32
N ARG A 58 8.09 3.07 3.56
CA ARG A 58 7.56 2.38 4.74
C ARG A 58 6.56 3.29 5.45
N ILE A 59 5.34 2.82 5.70
CA ILE A 59 4.34 3.61 6.44
C ILE A 59 4.73 3.73 7.92
N SER A 60 4.46 4.90 8.50
CA SER A 60 4.91 5.29 9.84
C SER A 60 4.44 4.32 10.92
N LYS A 61 5.28 4.14 11.96
CA LYS A 61 5.00 3.18 13.04
C LYS A 61 3.65 3.47 13.73
N ALA A 62 3.34 4.74 13.98
CA ALA A 62 2.07 5.15 14.59
C ALA A 62 0.81 4.75 13.79
N ILE A 63 0.91 4.52 12.48
CA ILE A 63 -0.21 3.97 11.68
C ILE A 63 -0.20 2.43 11.70
N ARG A 64 0.96 1.78 11.81
CA ARG A 64 1.04 0.31 11.89
C ARG A 64 0.60 -0.22 13.24
N ASP A 65 0.94 0.47 14.33
CA ASP A 65 0.62 0.05 15.69
C ASP A 65 -0.90 0.08 15.99
N ILE A 66 -1.71 0.80 15.20
CA ILE A 66 -3.20 0.76 15.28
C ILE A 66 -3.85 -0.33 14.41
N VAL A 67 -3.08 -1.08 13.60
CA VAL A 67 -3.61 -2.12 12.69
C VAL A 67 -3.24 -3.51 13.19
N VAL A 68 -4.24 -4.26 13.64
CA VAL A 68 -4.11 -5.68 14.01
C VAL A 68 -4.37 -6.54 12.78
N PHE A 69 -3.31 -7.18 12.28
CA PHE A 69 -3.41 -8.13 11.17
C PHE A 69 -3.53 -9.58 11.68
N ALA A 70 -4.56 -10.31 11.25
CA ALA A 70 -4.80 -11.71 11.64
C ALA A 70 -5.39 -12.53 10.48
N PRO A 71 -5.06 -13.82 10.34
CA PRO A 71 -5.75 -14.71 9.41
C PRO A 71 -7.22 -14.88 9.84
N HIS A 72 -8.15 -14.79 8.90
CA HIS A 72 -9.58 -14.99 9.15
C HIS A 72 -10.33 -15.48 7.92
N ASN A 73 -11.11 -16.54 8.09
CA ASN A 73 -12.04 -17.06 7.10
C ASN A 73 -13.48 -16.65 7.45
N VAL A 74 -13.99 -15.62 6.78
CA VAL A 74 -15.34 -15.04 6.99
C VAL A 74 -16.52 -16.04 6.92
N PHE A 75 -16.31 -17.26 6.38
CA PHE A 75 -17.33 -18.31 6.31
C PHE A 75 -17.25 -19.37 7.41
N LYS A 76 -16.09 -19.55 8.04
CA LYS A 76 -15.77 -20.63 9.00
C LYS A 76 -15.47 -20.10 10.39
N ASP A 77 -14.76 -18.99 10.48
CA ASP A 77 -14.23 -18.47 11.73
C ASP A 77 -15.26 -17.56 12.41
N PRO A 78 -15.28 -17.46 13.75
CA PRO A 78 -16.21 -16.59 14.46
C PRO A 78 -16.09 -15.12 13.99
N PRO A 79 -17.20 -14.43 13.72
CA PRO A 79 -17.13 -13.01 13.35
C PRO A 79 -16.71 -12.14 14.52
N PHE A 80 -15.86 -11.16 14.25
CA PHE A 80 -15.64 -10.04 15.16
C PHE A 80 -16.98 -9.34 15.44
N SER A 81 -17.22 -8.95 16.69
CA SER A 81 -18.45 -8.29 17.12
C SER A 81 -18.16 -6.90 17.68
N ARG A 82 -19.20 -6.06 17.73
CA ARG A 82 -19.15 -4.67 18.24
C ARG A 82 -18.23 -3.72 17.43
N LEU A 83 -18.12 -3.94 16.12
CA LEU A 83 -17.42 -3.04 15.21
C LEU A 83 -18.29 -1.82 14.87
N ASP A 84 -17.69 -0.64 14.74
CA ASP A 84 -18.39 0.57 14.27
C ASP A 84 -18.33 0.73 12.74
N LEU A 85 -17.38 0.06 12.08
CA LEU A 85 -17.20 0.09 10.64
C LEU A 85 -16.73 -1.28 10.13
N VAL A 86 -17.34 -1.74 9.03
CA VAL A 86 -16.89 -2.87 8.22
C VAL A 86 -16.69 -2.37 6.79
N SER A 87 -15.61 -2.77 6.14
CA SER A 87 -15.33 -2.46 4.73
C SER A 87 -14.99 -3.74 3.98
N CYS A 88 -15.63 -3.97 2.83
CA CYS A 88 -15.42 -5.14 2.00
C CYS A 88 -15.42 -4.76 0.52
N CYS A 89 -14.24 -4.85 -0.10
CA CYS A 89 -14.02 -4.55 -1.52
C CYS A 89 -13.29 -5.70 -2.20
N ASN A 90 -13.62 -5.97 -3.45
CA ASN A 90 -13.09 -6.99 -4.34
C ASN A 90 -13.25 -8.46 -3.89
N VAL A 91 -13.83 -8.75 -2.73
CA VAL A 91 -14.06 -10.15 -2.27
C VAL A 91 -15.35 -10.72 -2.85
N MET A 92 -16.47 -9.97 -2.78
CA MET A 92 -17.80 -10.50 -3.12
C MET A 92 -17.99 -10.81 -4.60
N ILE A 93 -17.19 -10.22 -5.50
CA ILE A 93 -17.24 -10.46 -6.95
C ILE A 93 -16.83 -11.89 -7.36
N TYR A 94 -16.14 -12.63 -6.47
CA TYR A 94 -15.73 -14.02 -6.70
C TYR A 94 -16.67 -15.05 -6.06
N LEU A 95 -17.83 -14.62 -5.55
CA LEU A 95 -18.75 -15.45 -4.77
C LEU A 95 -20.13 -15.51 -5.41
N ASP A 96 -20.80 -16.66 -5.28
CA ASP A 96 -22.21 -16.80 -5.66
C ASP A 96 -23.16 -16.01 -4.73
N THR A 97 -24.42 -15.90 -5.15
CA THR A 97 -25.45 -15.10 -4.44
C THR A 97 -25.82 -15.65 -3.06
N VAL A 98 -25.58 -16.94 -2.78
CA VAL A 98 -25.84 -17.58 -1.48
C VAL A 98 -24.72 -17.23 -0.51
N LEU A 99 -23.47 -17.35 -0.95
CA LEU A 99 -22.28 -16.98 -0.18
C LEU A 99 -22.22 -15.46 0.08
N GLN A 100 -22.57 -14.63 -0.91
CA GLN A 100 -22.74 -13.18 -0.72
C GLN A 100 -23.79 -12.87 0.35
N LYS A 101 -24.96 -13.53 0.32
CA LYS A 101 -26.02 -13.35 1.33
C LYS A 101 -25.56 -13.74 2.73
N LYS A 102 -24.80 -14.84 2.87
CA LYS A 102 -24.20 -15.26 4.15
C LYS A 102 -23.24 -14.20 4.69
N ILE A 103 -22.34 -13.67 3.86
CA ILE A 103 -21.40 -12.61 4.25
C ILE A 103 -22.13 -11.34 4.74
N ILE A 104 -23.16 -10.88 4.03
CA ILE A 104 -23.87 -9.64 4.42
C ILE A 104 -24.57 -9.79 5.77
N ALA A 105 -25.14 -10.97 6.07
CA ALA A 105 -25.71 -11.27 7.38
C ALA A 105 -24.63 -11.30 8.47
N THR A 106 -23.45 -11.87 8.19
CA THR A 106 -22.30 -11.86 9.10
C THR A 106 -21.82 -10.43 9.40
N PHE A 107 -21.73 -9.55 8.39
CA PHE A 107 -21.38 -8.14 8.59
C PHE A 107 -22.43 -7.36 9.39
N HIS A 108 -23.73 -7.67 9.24
CA HIS A 108 -24.80 -7.06 10.05
C HIS A 108 -24.68 -7.43 11.54
N TYR A 109 -24.32 -8.68 11.84
CA TYR A 109 -24.06 -9.13 13.21
C TYR A 109 -22.80 -8.47 13.80
N SER A 110 -21.73 -8.33 13.01
CA SER A 110 -20.48 -7.71 13.44
C SER A 110 -20.63 -6.26 13.89
N LEU A 111 -21.58 -5.52 13.33
CA LEU A 111 -21.72 -4.08 13.53
C LEU A 111 -22.55 -3.68 14.78
N ASN A 112 -22.13 -2.59 15.43
CA ASN A 112 -22.87 -1.90 16.47
C ASN A 112 -24.19 -1.29 15.96
N ASN A 113 -25.06 -0.87 16.88
CA ASN A 113 -26.37 -0.27 16.57
C ASN A 113 -26.30 1.07 15.80
N LYS A 114 -25.11 1.66 15.61
CA LYS A 114 -24.88 2.82 14.71
C LYS A 114 -23.74 2.55 13.71
N GLY A 115 -23.38 1.29 13.51
CA GLY A 115 -22.26 0.88 12.67
C GLY A 115 -22.58 0.95 11.17
N TYR A 116 -21.52 1.13 10.38
CA TYR A 116 -21.59 1.29 8.93
C TYR A 116 -20.91 0.15 8.18
N LEU A 117 -21.46 -0.20 7.02
CA LEU A 117 -20.88 -1.10 6.02
C LEU A 117 -20.50 -0.29 4.78
N ILE A 118 -19.27 -0.45 4.29
CA ILE A 118 -18.79 0.10 3.02
C ILE A 118 -18.50 -1.04 2.05
N LEU A 119 -19.05 -0.95 0.84
CA LEU A 119 -18.84 -1.93 -0.24
C LEU A 119 -18.16 -1.31 -1.45
N GLY A 120 -17.40 -2.13 -2.19
CA GLY A 120 -16.68 -1.71 -3.40
C GLY A 120 -17.59 -1.31 -4.58
N LYS A 121 -16.98 -0.76 -5.64
CA LYS A 121 -17.71 -0.21 -6.81
C LYS A 121 -18.49 -1.25 -7.62
N SER A 122 -18.18 -2.53 -7.51
CA SER A 122 -18.87 -3.63 -8.23
C SER A 122 -19.88 -4.38 -7.36
N GLU A 123 -19.80 -4.19 -6.04
CA GLU A 123 -20.50 -4.98 -5.02
C GLU A 123 -21.85 -4.35 -4.61
N THR A 124 -22.75 -5.15 -4.04
CA THR A 124 -24.04 -4.65 -3.53
C THR A 124 -24.53 -5.53 -2.39
N ILE A 125 -25.40 -4.98 -1.53
CA ILE A 125 -26.13 -5.77 -0.53
C ILE A 125 -27.20 -6.69 -1.16
N GLY A 126 -27.46 -6.56 -2.47
CA GLY A 126 -28.32 -7.46 -3.23
C GLY A 126 -29.72 -7.61 -2.62
N ALA A 127 -30.19 -8.86 -2.50
CA ALA A 127 -31.48 -9.18 -1.86
C ALA A 127 -31.52 -8.92 -0.34
N SER A 128 -30.43 -8.46 0.29
CA SER A 128 -30.33 -8.21 1.74
C SER A 128 -30.67 -6.77 2.14
N GLY A 129 -31.32 -6.00 1.25
CA GLY A 129 -31.72 -4.60 1.49
C GLY A 129 -32.60 -4.35 2.74
N GLN A 130 -33.16 -5.41 3.32
CA GLN A 130 -33.87 -5.37 4.60
C GLN A 130 -32.95 -5.16 5.82
N LEU A 131 -31.66 -5.53 5.76
CA LEU A 131 -30.72 -5.43 6.90
C LEU A 131 -30.02 -4.06 7.01
N PHE A 132 -30.03 -3.27 5.93
CA PHE A 132 -29.24 -2.05 5.80
C PHE A 132 -30.03 -0.90 5.16
N THR A 133 -29.70 0.34 5.52
CA THR A 133 -30.17 1.57 4.86
C THR A 133 -29.00 2.20 4.11
N GLN A 134 -29.15 2.51 2.83
CA GLN A 134 -28.11 3.23 2.09
C GLN A 134 -28.08 4.71 2.52
N VAL A 135 -26.93 5.18 3.00
CA VAL A 135 -26.73 6.57 3.45
C VAL A 135 -26.03 7.40 2.38
N GLU A 136 -25.09 6.81 1.65
CA GLU A 136 -24.40 7.46 0.53
C GLU A 136 -24.33 6.51 -0.67
N LYS A 137 -24.79 7.00 -1.83
CA LYS A 137 -24.92 6.25 -3.08
C LYS A 137 -23.60 6.18 -3.86
N LYS A 138 -22.83 7.27 -3.91
CA LYS A 138 -21.56 7.41 -4.65
C LYS A 138 -20.45 6.55 -4.06
N PHE A 139 -20.42 6.42 -2.74
CA PHE A 139 -19.41 5.66 -1.99
C PHE A 139 -19.95 4.35 -1.38
N LYS A 140 -21.21 3.97 -1.69
CA LYS A 140 -21.90 2.76 -1.20
C LYS A 140 -21.71 2.54 0.31
N ILE A 141 -22.05 3.58 1.08
CA ILE A 141 -22.04 3.53 2.54
C ILE A 141 -23.45 3.19 3.00
N TYR A 142 -23.57 2.17 3.84
CA TYR A 142 -24.82 1.67 4.37
C TYR A 142 -24.79 1.70 5.90
N ALA A 143 -25.82 2.25 6.54
CA ALA A 143 -26.03 2.14 7.98
C ALA A 143 -26.80 0.85 8.31
N ARG A 144 -26.44 0.22 9.43
CA ARG A 144 -27.13 -0.96 9.95
C ARG A 144 -28.58 -0.63 10.38
N LYS A 145 -29.56 -1.46 9.99
CA LYS A 145 -30.92 -1.39 10.55
C LYS A 145 -31.02 -2.19 11.85
N ASN A 146 -31.77 -1.67 12.82
CA ASN A 146 -31.93 -2.24 14.16
C ASN A 146 -33.36 -2.69 14.48
N ASP A 147 -34.24 -2.74 13.47
CA ASP A 147 -35.62 -3.21 13.63
C ASP A 147 -35.70 -4.69 14.03
N ALA A 148 -36.87 -5.11 14.53
CA ALA A 148 -37.09 -6.48 14.99
C ALA A 148 -36.97 -7.51 13.86
N ALA A 149 -37.36 -7.14 12.63
CA ALA A 149 -37.25 -7.99 11.46
C ALA A 149 -35.79 -8.34 11.14
N SER A 150 -34.89 -7.34 11.14
CA SER A 150 -33.46 -7.51 10.88
C SER A 150 -32.79 -8.49 11.85
N LYS A 151 -33.26 -8.56 13.11
CA LYS A 151 -32.75 -9.51 14.11
C LYS A 151 -33.24 -10.95 13.85
N ALA A 152 -34.54 -11.13 13.62
CA ALA A 152 -35.14 -12.45 13.37
C ALA A 152 -34.53 -13.14 12.13
N ILE A 153 -34.18 -12.36 11.10
CA ILE A 153 -33.51 -12.87 9.89
C ILE A 153 -32.11 -13.45 10.21
N PHE A 154 -31.39 -12.92 11.21
CA PHE A 154 -30.08 -13.45 11.58
C PHE A 154 -30.19 -14.77 12.35
N GLU A 155 -31.05 -14.83 13.37
CA GLU A 155 -31.28 -16.05 14.18
C GLU A 155 -31.68 -17.26 13.31
N MET A 156 -32.52 -17.03 12.29
CA MET A 156 -32.97 -18.05 11.35
C MET A 156 -31.84 -18.65 10.48
N ASN A 157 -30.68 -17.99 10.38
CA ASN A 157 -29.52 -18.45 9.59
C ASN A 157 -28.37 -19.02 10.45
N TYR A 158 -28.50 -19.07 11.78
CA TYR A 158 -27.42 -19.49 12.69
C TYR A 158 -27.87 -20.53 13.73
N ARG A 159 -28.47 -21.64 13.25
CA ARG A 159 -28.67 -22.84 14.09
C ARG A 159 -27.32 -23.47 14.44
N LEU A 160 -26.85 -23.22 15.66
CA LEU A 160 -25.78 -23.99 16.29
C LEU A 160 -26.23 -25.45 16.51
N PRO A 161 -25.32 -26.44 16.45
CA PRO A 161 -25.63 -27.82 16.85
C PRO A 161 -26.08 -27.89 18.31
N GLU A 162 -27.06 -28.74 18.60
CA GLU A 162 -27.62 -28.88 19.94
C GLU A 162 -26.62 -29.53 20.92
N VAL A 163 -26.54 -28.96 22.12
CA VAL A 163 -26.03 -29.67 23.31
C VAL A 163 -27.07 -29.52 24.41
N GLN A 164 -27.50 -30.65 24.96
CA GLN A 164 -28.61 -30.76 25.89
C GLN A 164 -28.23 -30.24 27.29
N ARG A 165 -29.16 -29.54 27.95
CA ARG A 165 -29.53 -29.82 29.36
C ARG A 165 -30.90 -29.26 29.73
N SER A 166 -31.53 -29.92 30.70
CA SER A 166 -32.96 -29.83 31.00
C SER A 166 -33.30 -28.89 32.15
N GLU A 167 -34.50 -28.31 32.05
CA GLU A 167 -35.49 -28.09 33.13
C GLU A 167 -35.02 -27.81 34.58
N HIS A 168 -35.42 -26.66 35.13
CA HIS A 168 -36.65 -26.59 35.95
C HIS A 168 -37.13 -25.15 36.23
N LEU A 169 -38.35 -24.88 35.77
CA LEU A 169 -39.50 -24.22 36.43
C LEU A 169 -39.36 -22.97 37.36
N HIS A 170 -40.36 -22.08 37.19
CA HIS A 170 -40.99 -21.14 38.15
C HIS A 170 -40.32 -19.80 38.58
N ALA A 171 -40.66 -18.77 37.80
CA ALA A 171 -41.50 -17.62 38.21
C ALA A 171 -41.14 -16.65 39.39
N ARG A 172 -41.04 -15.37 39.01
CA ARG A 172 -41.43 -14.11 39.72
C ARG A 172 -40.64 -13.56 40.93
N ARG A 173 -40.14 -12.33 40.68
CA ARG A 173 -40.19 -11.08 41.49
C ARG A 173 -39.03 -10.65 42.43
N ASN A 174 -38.73 -9.35 42.29
CA ASN A 174 -38.30 -8.34 43.28
C ASN A 174 -36.85 -8.27 43.83
N VAL A 175 -36.03 -7.46 43.16
CA VAL A 175 -35.48 -6.16 43.65
C VAL A 175 -35.60 -5.84 45.16
N PRO A 176 -34.47 -5.48 45.80
CA PRO A 176 -34.39 -4.34 46.74
C PRO A 176 -33.79 -3.06 46.12
N ARG A 177 -33.99 -1.91 46.76
CA ARG A 177 -33.76 -0.54 46.23
C ARG A 177 -32.99 0.32 47.25
N GLU A 178 -32.81 1.61 46.90
CA GLU A 178 -32.56 2.81 47.77
C GLU A 178 -31.11 3.29 47.87
N GLN A 179 -30.79 4.60 47.98
CA GLN A 179 -31.45 5.90 47.65
C GLN A 179 -30.29 6.94 47.38
N THR A 180 -30.38 8.25 47.11
CA THR A 180 -31.38 9.37 47.16
C THR A 180 -31.17 10.26 45.89
N ALA A 181 -32.06 11.14 45.39
CA ALA A 181 -32.51 12.49 45.82
C ALA A 181 -31.39 13.58 45.86
N PRO A 182 -31.60 14.81 45.31
CA PRO A 182 -32.74 15.66 45.65
C PRO A 182 -33.61 16.24 44.51
N GLN A 183 -34.80 16.65 44.95
CA GLN A 183 -35.98 17.21 44.28
C GLN A 183 -35.81 18.66 43.75
N LYS A 184 -36.10 18.91 42.44
CA LYS A 184 -36.46 20.27 41.95
C LYS A 184 -37.27 20.41 40.64
N ASP A 185 -37.52 19.35 39.86
CA ASP A 185 -38.20 19.46 38.54
C ASP A 185 -39.74 19.28 38.55
N LEU A 186 -40.39 19.21 39.72
CA LEU A 186 -41.82 18.87 39.76
C LEU A 186 -42.75 19.98 39.22
N GLU A 187 -42.39 21.25 39.42
CA GLU A 187 -43.11 22.40 38.81
C GLU A 187 -43.03 22.32 37.29
N LYS A 188 -41.82 22.14 36.73
CA LYS A 188 -41.59 21.98 35.29
C LYS A 188 -42.41 20.85 34.66
N VAL A 189 -42.50 19.69 35.32
CA VAL A 189 -43.26 18.54 34.80
C VAL A 189 -44.78 18.78 34.91
N VAL A 190 -45.24 19.56 35.89
CA VAL A 190 -46.65 19.99 35.98
C VAL A 190 -46.97 21.06 34.94
N ASP A 191 -46.08 22.03 34.74
CA ASP A 191 -46.19 23.07 33.71
C ASP A 191 -46.21 22.46 32.31
N ASP A 192 -45.25 21.58 31.96
CA ASP A 192 -45.24 20.86 30.69
C ASP A 192 -46.53 20.05 30.48
N LEU A 193 -47.09 19.44 31.55
CA LEU A 193 -48.34 18.67 31.46
C LEU A 193 -49.58 19.58 31.26
N LEU A 194 -49.65 20.72 31.95
CA LEU A 194 -50.72 21.71 31.79
C LEU A 194 -50.65 22.38 30.41
N LEU A 195 -49.45 22.80 30.00
CA LEU A 195 -49.17 23.34 28.67
C LEU A 195 -49.54 22.32 27.57
N SER A 196 -49.25 21.02 27.76
CA SER A 196 -49.63 19.97 26.79
C SER A 196 -51.14 19.80 26.59
N LYS A 197 -51.97 20.30 27.53
CA LYS A 197 -53.45 20.23 27.46
C LYS A 197 -54.14 21.55 27.12
N TYR A 198 -53.48 22.69 27.30
CA TYR A 198 -54.12 24.01 27.18
C TYR A 198 -53.42 24.98 26.19
N ILE A 199 -52.34 24.57 25.51
CA ILE A 199 -51.78 25.34 24.38
C ILE A 199 -52.72 25.23 23.16
N PRO A 200 -53.22 26.36 22.59
CA PRO A 200 -53.93 26.37 21.31
C PRO A 200 -52.99 26.01 20.14
N ALA A 201 -53.56 25.57 19.02
CA ALA A 201 -52.79 25.20 17.84
C ALA A 201 -51.93 26.38 17.36
N THR A 202 -50.59 26.21 17.40
CA THR A 202 -49.63 27.31 17.26
C THR A 202 -48.43 26.87 16.41
N VAL A 203 -47.93 27.76 15.55
CA VAL A 203 -46.71 27.55 14.76
C VAL A 203 -45.76 28.72 14.84
N LEU A 204 -44.46 28.42 14.82
CA LEU A 204 -43.37 29.39 14.71
C LEU A 204 -42.81 29.36 13.29
N VAL A 205 -42.73 30.54 12.64
CA VAL A 205 -42.20 30.70 11.28
C VAL A 205 -41.14 31.79 11.20
N ASN A 206 -40.25 31.66 10.22
CA ASN A 206 -39.28 32.69 9.83
C ASN A 206 -39.78 33.55 8.65
N GLN A 207 -38.91 34.41 8.10
CA GLN A 207 -39.27 35.36 7.03
C GLN A 207 -39.72 34.67 5.73
N GLU A 208 -39.14 33.50 5.41
CA GLU A 208 -39.48 32.66 4.25
C GLU A 208 -40.78 31.87 4.44
N LEU A 209 -41.42 31.98 5.60
CA LEU A 209 -42.61 31.24 6.02
C LEU A 209 -42.40 29.73 6.11
N GLU A 210 -41.16 29.28 6.41
CA GLU A 210 -40.91 27.88 6.79
C GLU A 210 -41.25 27.66 8.26
N ILE A 211 -41.92 26.55 8.57
CA ILE A 211 -42.33 26.21 9.94
C ILE A 211 -41.15 25.59 10.69
N LEU A 212 -40.59 26.37 11.60
CA LEU A 212 -39.48 25.95 12.47
C LEU A 212 -39.97 25.03 13.60
N GLN A 213 -41.18 25.27 14.12
CA GLN A 213 -41.76 24.45 15.18
C GLN A 213 -43.29 24.48 15.18
N PHE A 214 -43.89 23.31 15.44
CA PHE A 214 -45.32 23.14 15.72
C PHE A 214 -45.54 22.99 17.24
N ARG A 215 -46.64 23.54 17.77
CA ARG A 215 -47.10 23.39 19.16
C ARG A 215 -48.62 23.22 19.18
N GLY A 216 -49.15 22.33 20.03
CA GLY A 216 -50.57 21.97 20.03
C GLY A 216 -50.99 21.15 18.78
N GLU A 217 -52.29 20.81 18.68
CA GLU A 217 -52.81 20.03 17.56
C GLU A 217 -53.15 20.93 16.35
N VAL A 218 -52.18 21.08 15.44
CA VAL A 218 -52.35 21.87 14.20
C VAL A 218 -53.12 21.14 13.09
N SER A 219 -53.56 19.90 13.33
CA SER A 219 -54.10 18.98 12.32
C SER A 219 -55.41 19.47 11.68
N THR A 220 -56.20 20.30 12.38
CA THR A 220 -57.42 20.94 11.82
C THR A 220 -57.06 21.96 10.73
N PHE A 221 -55.97 22.71 10.89
CA PHE A 221 -55.64 23.90 10.08
C PHE A 221 -54.60 23.63 8.98
N LEU A 222 -53.64 22.76 9.26
CA LEU A 222 -52.51 22.44 8.38
C LEU A 222 -52.49 20.96 8.01
N GLU A 223 -52.21 20.62 6.75
CA GLU A 223 -52.04 19.24 6.29
C GLU A 223 -50.89 19.10 5.25
N PRO A 224 -50.25 17.92 5.13
CA PRO A 224 -49.19 17.71 4.15
C PRO A 224 -49.75 17.68 2.72
N ALA A 225 -49.31 18.63 1.87
CA ALA A 225 -49.68 18.64 0.46
C ALA A 225 -49.13 17.39 -0.29
N PRO A 226 -49.89 16.77 -1.19
CA PRO A 226 -49.47 15.58 -1.92
C PRO A 226 -48.34 15.92 -2.93
N GLY A 227 -47.13 15.47 -2.64
CA GLY A 227 -45.95 15.73 -3.48
C GLY A 227 -44.63 15.47 -2.74
N LYS A 228 -43.57 16.21 -3.11
CA LYS A 228 -42.34 16.26 -2.32
C LYS A 228 -42.62 16.98 -1.00
N ALA A 229 -42.22 16.38 0.13
CA ALA A 229 -42.40 16.96 1.45
C ALA A 229 -41.74 18.36 1.55
N SER A 230 -42.45 19.30 2.17
CA SER A 230 -42.03 20.70 2.38
C SER A 230 -42.72 21.22 3.64
N LEU A 231 -42.01 22.00 4.45
CA LEU A 231 -42.51 22.56 5.72
C LEU A 231 -42.92 24.04 5.59
N ASN A 232 -43.19 24.52 4.38
CA ASN A 232 -43.60 25.91 4.14
C ASN A 232 -45.08 26.11 4.47
N LEU A 233 -45.38 27.07 5.35
CA LEU A 233 -46.72 27.32 5.91
C LEU A 233 -47.80 27.46 4.85
N LEU A 234 -47.54 28.25 3.80
CA LEU A 234 -48.54 28.53 2.76
C LEU A 234 -48.84 27.33 1.85
N LYS A 235 -47.97 26.30 1.86
CA LYS A 235 -48.17 25.03 1.15
C LYS A 235 -48.86 23.98 2.04
N MET A 236 -48.82 24.13 3.36
CA MET A 236 -49.49 23.24 4.31
C MET A 236 -50.85 23.76 4.77
N ALA A 237 -51.15 25.05 4.62
CA ALA A 237 -52.43 25.64 4.99
C ALA A 237 -53.59 25.12 4.13
N LYS A 238 -54.68 24.68 4.78
CA LYS A 238 -55.89 24.22 4.08
C LYS A 238 -56.59 25.35 3.32
N GLN A 239 -57.43 24.95 2.35
CA GLN A 239 -58.19 25.89 1.51
C GLN A 239 -59.01 26.86 2.38
N GLY A 240 -58.88 28.16 2.07
CA GLY A 240 -59.40 29.28 2.87
C GLY A 240 -58.27 30.08 3.55
N LEU A 241 -57.36 29.41 4.27
CA LEU A 241 -56.39 30.08 5.16
C LEU A 241 -55.20 30.76 4.44
N ALA A 242 -54.71 30.20 3.34
CA ALA A 242 -53.39 30.55 2.78
C ALA A 242 -53.26 32.02 2.30
N PHE A 243 -54.35 32.68 1.90
CA PHE A 243 -54.32 34.11 1.53
C PHE A 243 -54.29 35.02 2.76
N GLU A 244 -55.15 34.72 3.75
CA GLU A 244 -55.29 35.52 4.96
C GLU A 244 -54.06 35.43 5.86
N LEU A 245 -53.45 34.24 5.99
CA LEU A 245 -52.17 34.06 6.66
C LEU A 245 -51.05 34.91 6.03
N ARG A 246 -51.00 34.97 4.69
CA ARG A 246 -50.02 35.80 3.97
C ARG A 246 -50.23 37.29 4.22
N SER A 247 -51.49 37.74 4.18
CA SER A 247 -51.87 39.14 4.42
C SER A 247 -51.59 39.58 5.87
N ALA A 248 -51.91 38.72 6.84
CA ALA A 248 -51.65 38.93 8.25
C ALA A 248 -50.14 39.08 8.55
N VAL A 249 -49.32 38.09 8.16
CA VAL A 249 -47.86 38.13 8.41
C VAL A 249 -47.20 39.32 7.69
N HIS A 250 -47.64 39.68 6.48
CA HIS A 250 -47.10 40.88 5.80
C HIS A 250 -47.43 42.18 6.53
N LYS A 251 -48.64 42.33 7.08
CA LYS A 251 -49.01 43.50 7.91
C LYS A 251 -48.16 43.57 9.17
N VAL A 252 -48.05 42.46 9.92
CA VAL A 252 -47.23 42.38 11.14
C VAL A 252 -45.77 42.72 10.86
N ASN A 253 -45.17 42.16 9.80
CA ASN A 253 -43.78 42.44 9.43
C ASN A 253 -43.52 43.89 9.01
N LYS A 254 -44.55 44.65 8.60
CA LYS A 254 -44.46 46.07 8.19
C LYS A 254 -44.79 47.05 9.32
N SER A 255 -45.75 46.75 10.19
CA SER A 255 -46.13 47.62 11.33
C SER A 255 -45.44 47.28 12.64
N ASN A 256 -44.87 46.08 12.74
CA ASN A 256 -44.34 45.47 13.97
C ASN A 256 -45.32 45.41 15.15
N GLN A 257 -46.63 45.36 14.85
CA GLN A 257 -47.72 45.21 15.84
C GLN A 257 -48.50 43.92 15.60
N PRO A 258 -49.10 43.31 16.65
CA PRO A 258 -49.98 42.15 16.53
C PRO A 258 -51.15 42.35 15.55
N PHE A 259 -51.59 41.26 14.91
CA PHE A 259 -52.77 41.28 14.03
C PHE A 259 -53.65 40.03 14.25
N LYS A 260 -54.90 40.24 14.64
CA LYS A 260 -55.93 39.20 14.78
C LYS A 260 -57.05 39.38 13.75
N LYS A 261 -57.53 38.28 13.17
CA LYS A 261 -58.71 38.25 12.28
C LYS A 261 -59.57 37.02 12.57
N SER A 262 -60.86 37.24 12.77
CA SER A 262 -61.85 36.24 13.16
C SER A 262 -62.91 36.02 12.08
N GLY A 263 -63.61 34.89 12.12
CA GLY A 263 -64.68 34.56 11.16
C GLY A 263 -64.16 34.06 9.82
N LEU A 264 -63.00 33.40 9.80
CA LEU A 264 -62.46 32.78 8.59
C LEU A 264 -63.02 31.37 8.41
N GLU A 265 -63.52 31.03 7.22
CA GLU A 265 -64.13 29.72 6.96
C GLU A 265 -63.13 28.71 6.38
N ILE A 266 -63.08 27.53 7.00
CA ILE A 266 -62.26 26.40 6.57
C ILE A 266 -63.11 25.15 6.34
N LYS A 267 -62.73 24.34 5.35
CA LYS A 267 -63.45 23.12 4.98
C LYS A 267 -62.72 21.89 5.53
N THR A 268 -63.24 21.31 6.60
CA THR A 268 -62.70 20.09 7.23
C THR A 268 -63.47 18.85 6.74
N LYS A 269 -63.04 17.64 7.15
CA LYS A 269 -63.74 16.39 6.79
C LYS A 269 -65.12 16.25 7.46
N GLY A 270 -65.46 17.12 8.43
CA GLY A 270 -66.76 17.16 9.09
C GLY A 270 -67.71 18.26 8.60
N GLY A 271 -67.22 19.28 7.87
CA GLY A 271 -68.05 20.39 7.40
C GLY A 271 -67.27 21.67 7.10
N LEU A 272 -67.98 22.80 7.06
CA LEU A 272 -67.39 24.13 7.14
C LEU A 272 -67.33 24.54 8.62
N GLN A 273 -66.18 25.01 9.09
CA GLN A 273 -65.97 25.55 10.44
C GLN A 273 -65.43 26.98 10.33
N GLN A 274 -65.83 27.85 11.26
CA GLN A 274 -65.22 29.17 11.40
C GLN A 274 -64.08 29.15 12.42
N VAL A 275 -63.01 29.89 12.11
CA VAL A 275 -61.79 29.97 12.90
C VAL A 275 -61.29 31.42 13.01
N SER A 276 -60.43 31.66 13.99
CA SER A 276 -59.64 32.89 14.13
C SER A 276 -58.16 32.61 13.91
N ILE A 277 -57.43 33.60 13.38
CA ILE A 277 -55.97 33.61 13.31
C ILE A 277 -55.42 34.85 14.01
N GLU A 278 -54.36 34.68 14.78
CA GLU A 278 -53.62 35.75 15.44
C GLU A 278 -52.13 35.62 15.15
N VAL A 279 -51.51 36.71 14.71
CA VAL A 279 -50.09 36.75 14.32
C VAL A 279 -49.35 37.76 15.19
N LEU A 280 -48.28 37.29 15.82
CA LEU A 280 -47.49 37.99 16.83
C LEU A 280 -46.02 38.05 16.39
N PRO A 281 -45.39 39.25 16.31
CA PRO A 281 -43.97 39.36 16.05
C PRO A 281 -43.17 39.02 17.33
N LEU A 282 -42.10 38.24 17.20
CA LEU A 282 -41.16 38.01 18.30
C LEU A 282 -39.93 38.92 18.15
N PRO A 283 -39.51 39.65 19.20
CA PRO A 283 -38.18 40.25 19.23
C PRO A 283 -37.13 39.14 19.39
N SER A 284 -36.10 39.17 18.53
CA SER A 284 -34.91 38.33 18.62
C SER A 284 -33.67 39.23 18.69
N GLU A 285 -32.62 38.77 19.36
CA GLU A 285 -31.30 39.42 19.35
C GLU A 285 -30.47 39.06 18.08
N THR A 286 -31.07 38.34 17.14
CA THR A 286 -30.54 38.05 15.80
C THR A 286 -31.40 38.72 14.72
N GLU A 287 -30.81 39.01 13.55
CA GLU A 287 -31.47 39.74 12.46
C GLU A 287 -32.68 39.00 11.82
N GLU A 288 -32.84 37.71 12.10
CA GLU A 288 -33.93 36.88 11.55
C GLU A 288 -35.24 37.13 12.32
N LYS A 289 -36.08 38.05 11.82
CA LYS A 289 -37.45 38.27 12.32
C LYS A 289 -38.28 36.97 12.33
N LEU A 290 -38.71 36.56 13.52
CA LEU A 290 -39.59 35.41 13.75
C LEU A 290 -41.02 35.86 14.05
N CYS A 291 -42.01 35.07 13.62
CA CYS A 291 -43.42 35.28 13.92
C CYS A 291 -44.08 34.02 14.49
N VAL A 292 -44.92 34.22 15.50
CA VAL A 292 -45.81 33.17 16.05
C VAL A 292 -47.19 33.37 15.47
N ILE A 293 -47.83 32.26 15.07
CA ILE A 293 -49.19 32.23 14.54
C ILE A 293 -50.01 31.27 15.39
N ILE A 294 -51.10 31.79 15.97
CA ILE A 294 -52.04 31.05 16.81
C ILE A 294 -53.36 30.87 16.05
N PHE A 295 -53.95 29.69 16.14
CA PHE A 295 -55.23 29.33 15.54
C PHE A 295 -56.25 28.95 16.62
N GLU A 296 -57.48 29.46 16.50
CA GLU A 296 -58.58 29.18 17.44
C GLU A 296 -59.84 28.72 16.67
N GLU A 297 -60.48 27.63 17.11
CA GLU A 297 -61.76 27.16 16.55
C GLU A 297 -62.94 27.88 17.21
N LEU A 298 -63.88 28.39 16.40
CA LEU A 298 -65.11 29.06 16.88
C LEU A 298 -66.32 28.14 16.69
N PHE A 299 -66.75 27.51 17.79
CA PHE A 299 -67.92 26.63 17.79
C PHE A 299 -69.24 27.42 17.74
N ALA A 300 -69.82 27.54 16.55
CA ALA A 300 -71.18 28.03 16.36
C ALA A 300 -72.20 26.89 16.57
N ASN A 301 -73.15 27.07 17.50
CA ASN A 301 -74.33 26.20 17.60
C ASN A 301 -75.24 26.42 16.38
N MET A 302 -75.84 25.36 15.86
CA MET A 302 -76.53 25.35 14.57
C MET A 302 -78.06 25.22 14.72
N GLU A 303 -78.76 26.35 14.65
CA GLU A 303 -80.22 26.46 14.43
C GLU A 303 -80.50 27.73 13.61
N LEU A 304 -81.52 27.86 12.75
CA LEU A 304 -82.39 26.88 12.06
C LEU A 304 -83.08 27.61 10.87
N ILE A 305 -83.52 26.85 9.86
CA ILE A 305 -84.57 27.21 8.86
C ILE A 305 -84.21 28.25 7.76
N GLU A 306 -84.91 28.11 6.63
CA GLU A 306 -84.66 28.74 5.33
C GLU A 306 -85.49 30.02 5.04
N SER A 307 -85.07 30.75 4.00
CA SER A 307 -85.91 31.32 2.92
C SER A 307 -86.31 32.83 2.87
N SER A 308 -86.10 33.38 1.66
CA SER A 308 -86.87 34.46 1.01
C SER A 308 -86.65 35.94 1.40
N ARG A 309 -87.42 36.85 0.78
CA ARG A 309 -87.09 38.28 0.55
C ARG A 309 -88.15 39.27 1.11
N ALA A 310 -87.63 40.47 1.46
CA ALA A 310 -88.24 41.82 1.34
C ALA A 310 -89.09 42.41 2.50
N SER A 311 -88.67 43.60 2.98
CA SER A 311 -89.49 44.83 3.19
C SER A 311 -88.84 45.79 4.21
N SER A 312 -88.65 47.07 3.86
CA SER A 312 -88.52 48.26 4.75
C SER A 312 -88.09 49.52 3.97
N LYS A 313 -88.86 50.63 4.03
CA LYS A 313 -88.42 51.95 3.49
C LYS A 313 -88.98 53.21 4.17
N ASP A 314 -90.22 53.21 4.65
CA ASP A 314 -90.98 54.47 4.84
C ASP A 314 -90.59 55.36 6.03
N LYS A 315 -89.74 54.90 6.95
CA LYS A 315 -89.34 55.67 8.14
C LYS A 315 -88.40 56.86 7.87
N MET A 316 -87.84 56.98 6.65
CA MET A 316 -86.84 58.01 6.33
C MET A 316 -87.44 59.38 5.98
N VAL A 317 -88.56 59.40 5.25
CA VAL A 317 -88.99 60.59 4.47
C VAL A 317 -89.40 61.78 5.35
N LYS A 318 -90.11 61.53 6.45
CA LYS A 318 -90.76 62.60 7.23
C LYS A 318 -89.79 63.59 7.90
N ARG A 319 -88.51 63.23 8.08
CA ARG A 319 -87.54 64.06 8.79
C ARG A 319 -87.02 65.25 7.97
N LEU A 320 -87.12 65.18 6.64
CA LEU A 320 -86.42 66.07 5.70
C LEU A 320 -87.22 67.33 5.30
N GLN A 321 -88.48 67.48 5.75
CA GLN A 321 -89.35 68.57 5.30
C GLN A 321 -89.27 69.80 6.20
N ASP A 322 -89.16 69.61 7.51
CA ASP A 322 -89.18 70.71 8.48
C ASP A 322 -87.87 71.52 8.48
N GLU A 323 -86.72 70.87 8.19
CA GLU A 323 -85.40 71.52 8.08
C GLU A 323 -85.32 72.51 6.90
N LEU A 324 -86.13 72.32 5.85
CA LEU A 324 -86.02 73.05 4.58
C LEU A 324 -86.65 74.45 4.64
N ALA A 325 -87.54 74.71 5.59
CA ALA A 325 -88.24 75.98 5.71
C ALA A 325 -87.38 77.09 6.33
N ALA A 326 -86.76 76.83 7.49
CA ALA A 326 -85.93 77.81 8.21
C ALA A 326 -84.72 78.27 7.37
N LEU A 327 -84.10 77.33 6.65
CA LEU A 327 -82.92 77.54 5.82
C LEU A 327 -83.08 78.67 4.78
N LYS A 328 -84.31 79.01 4.37
CA LYS A 328 -84.58 80.01 3.32
C LYS A 328 -84.52 81.46 3.78
N GLU A 329 -84.76 81.76 5.06
CA GLU A 329 -84.84 83.15 5.52
C GLU A 329 -83.44 83.68 5.88
N ASP A 330 -82.64 82.87 6.58
CA ASP A 330 -81.19 83.09 6.77
C ASP A 330 -80.49 83.32 5.41
N MET A 331 -80.84 82.52 4.40
CA MET A 331 -80.26 82.58 3.05
C MET A 331 -80.36 83.96 2.40
N ARG A 332 -81.36 84.78 2.74
CA ARG A 332 -81.53 86.10 2.14
C ARG A 332 -80.63 87.15 2.79
N SER A 333 -80.54 87.18 4.13
CA SER A 333 -79.68 88.14 4.82
C SER A 333 -78.21 87.95 4.45
N ILE A 334 -77.80 86.69 4.24
CA ILE A 334 -76.46 86.33 3.81
C ILE A 334 -76.13 86.94 2.44
N VAL A 335 -77.08 86.97 1.49
CA VAL A 335 -76.82 87.52 0.13
C VAL A 335 -76.54 89.01 0.15
N GLU A 336 -77.34 89.81 0.89
CA GLU A 336 -77.20 91.27 0.89
C GLU A 336 -75.88 91.73 1.58
N GLU A 337 -75.40 91.01 2.60
CA GLU A 337 -74.06 91.21 3.21
C GLU A 337 -72.93 90.69 2.30
N GLN A 338 -73.17 89.57 1.60
CA GLN A 338 -72.20 88.97 0.69
C GLN A 338 -71.97 89.81 -0.58
N GLU A 339 -72.99 90.50 -1.11
CA GLU A 339 -72.83 91.41 -2.25
C GLU A 339 -71.89 92.58 -1.93
N ALA A 340 -72.05 93.24 -0.78
CA ALA A 340 -71.17 94.32 -0.34
C ALA A 340 -69.73 93.84 -0.11
N SER A 341 -69.56 92.68 0.53
CA SER A 341 -68.24 92.05 0.68
C SER A 341 -67.60 91.70 -0.68
N ASN A 342 -68.39 91.42 -1.70
CA ASN A 342 -67.89 91.04 -3.03
C ASN A 342 -67.33 92.24 -3.81
N GLU A 343 -67.84 93.46 -3.60
CA GLU A 343 -67.27 94.68 -4.21
C GLU A 343 -65.93 95.08 -3.59
N GLU A 344 -65.79 95.04 -2.26
CA GLU A 344 -64.49 95.26 -1.60
C GLU A 344 -63.48 94.18 -1.98
N LEU A 345 -63.91 92.90 -2.05
CA LEU A 345 -63.08 91.81 -2.57
C LEU A 345 -62.70 92.02 -4.05
N GLN A 346 -63.57 92.57 -4.91
CA GLN A 346 -63.21 92.86 -6.29
C GLN A 346 -62.13 93.95 -6.37
N SER A 347 -62.27 95.06 -5.64
CA SER A 347 -61.24 96.11 -5.63
C SER A 347 -59.90 95.61 -5.10
N ALA A 348 -59.91 94.78 -4.05
CA ALA A 348 -58.70 94.14 -3.53
C ALA A 348 -58.10 93.14 -4.54
N ASN A 349 -58.93 92.38 -5.26
CA ASN A 349 -58.47 91.49 -6.33
C ASN A 349 -57.85 92.26 -7.49
N GLU A 350 -58.36 93.44 -7.87
CA GLU A 350 -57.77 94.24 -8.96
C GLU A 350 -56.39 94.80 -8.59
N GLU A 351 -56.20 95.26 -7.34
CA GLU A 351 -54.88 95.67 -6.82
C GLU A 351 -53.91 94.48 -6.69
N ILE A 352 -54.40 93.33 -6.23
CA ILE A 352 -53.63 92.06 -6.17
C ILE A 352 -53.25 91.60 -7.58
N VAL A 353 -54.13 91.69 -8.57
CA VAL A 353 -53.82 91.33 -9.97
C VAL A 353 -52.73 92.24 -10.52
N SER A 354 -52.86 93.56 -10.37
CA SER A 354 -51.84 94.50 -10.87
C SER A 354 -50.47 94.31 -10.21
N THR A 355 -50.43 94.08 -8.89
CA THR A 355 -49.15 93.81 -8.19
C THR A 355 -48.61 92.42 -8.51
N ASN A 356 -49.45 91.44 -8.82
CA ASN A 356 -49.04 90.13 -9.29
C ASN A 356 -48.54 90.14 -10.75
N GLU A 357 -49.04 91.03 -11.61
CA GLU A 357 -48.50 91.30 -12.95
C GLU A 357 -47.10 91.93 -12.87
N GLU A 358 -46.88 92.92 -12.00
CA GLU A 358 -45.53 93.48 -11.76
C GLU A 358 -44.57 92.42 -11.18
N LEU A 359 -45.00 91.63 -10.21
CA LEU A 359 -44.22 90.51 -9.67
C LEU A 359 -43.93 89.44 -10.72
N GLN A 360 -44.87 89.14 -11.64
CA GLN A 360 -44.63 88.21 -12.73
C GLN A 360 -43.56 88.77 -13.69
N SER A 361 -43.65 90.05 -14.08
CA SER A 361 -42.64 90.67 -14.94
C SER A 361 -41.24 90.67 -14.31
N ILE A 362 -41.15 90.89 -12.99
CA ILE A 362 -39.86 90.82 -12.25
C ILE A 362 -39.35 89.38 -12.16
N ASN A 363 -40.24 88.39 -12.02
CA ASN A 363 -39.85 86.98 -12.06
C ASN A 363 -39.36 86.57 -13.46
N GLU A 364 -39.98 87.04 -14.55
CA GLU A 364 -39.55 86.76 -15.92
C GLU A 364 -38.18 87.38 -16.25
N GLU A 365 -37.89 88.61 -15.78
CA GLU A 365 -36.56 89.24 -15.90
C GLU A 365 -35.50 88.51 -15.04
N LEU A 366 -35.87 88.06 -13.83
CA LEU A 366 -34.98 87.30 -12.95
C LEU A 366 -34.71 85.88 -13.49
N GLU A 367 -35.70 85.21 -14.06
CA GLU A 367 -35.57 83.87 -14.64
C GLU A 367 -34.71 83.87 -15.90
N THR A 368 -34.90 84.85 -16.80
CA THR A 368 -34.02 85.03 -17.97
C THR A 368 -32.58 85.41 -17.58
N SER A 369 -32.38 86.30 -16.60
CA SER A 369 -31.04 86.61 -16.09
C SER A 369 -30.37 85.39 -15.43
N LYS A 370 -31.14 84.53 -14.76
CA LYS A 370 -30.67 83.24 -14.22
C LYS A 370 -30.27 82.28 -15.33
N GLU A 371 -31.06 82.14 -16.40
CA GLU A 371 -30.73 81.27 -17.55
C GLU A 371 -29.42 81.68 -18.24
N GLU A 372 -29.16 82.98 -18.43
CA GLU A 372 -27.88 83.46 -18.98
C GLU A 372 -26.67 83.09 -18.10
N VAL A 373 -26.82 83.18 -16.78
CA VAL A 373 -25.76 82.82 -15.81
C VAL A 373 -25.56 81.30 -15.73
N GLU A 374 -26.64 80.52 -15.74
CA GLU A 374 -26.57 79.04 -15.73
C GLU A 374 -25.89 78.53 -17.02
N SER A 375 -26.30 79.05 -18.19
CA SER A 375 -25.67 78.76 -19.49
C SER A 375 -24.16 79.10 -19.53
N SER A 376 -23.80 80.31 -19.08
CA SER A 376 -22.40 80.76 -19.02
C SER A 376 -21.53 79.87 -18.10
N ASN A 377 -22.13 79.34 -17.04
CA ASN A 377 -21.46 78.44 -16.10
C ASN A 377 -21.30 77.02 -16.69
N GLU A 378 -22.27 76.53 -17.47
CA GLU A 378 -22.16 75.26 -18.21
C GLU A 378 -21.04 75.30 -19.26
N GLU A 379 -20.88 76.39 -20.00
CA GLU A 379 -19.75 76.56 -20.94
C GLU A 379 -18.39 76.53 -20.22
N LEU A 380 -18.26 77.28 -19.12
CA LEU A 380 -17.01 77.32 -18.33
C LEU A 380 -16.67 75.95 -17.71
N MET A 381 -17.67 75.24 -17.21
CA MET A 381 -17.49 73.87 -16.68
C MET A 381 -17.09 72.89 -17.80
N THR A 382 -17.62 73.05 -19.01
CA THR A 382 -17.26 72.24 -20.19
C THR A 382 -15.80 72.49 -20.61
N ILE A 383 -15.36 73.75 -20.69
CA ILE A 383 -13.96 74.08 -21.04
C ILE A 383 -12.99 73.61 -19.95
N ASN A 384 -13.35 73.77 -18.67
CA ASN A 384 -12.51 73.33 -17.56
C ASN A 384 -12.36 71.79 -17.53
N THR A 385 -13.45 71.05 -17.77
CA THR A 385 -13.39 69.59 -17.87
C THR A 385 -12.62 69.10 -19.11
N GLU A 386 -12.70 69.75 -20.29
CA GLU A 386 -11.79 69.39 -21.40
C GLU A 386 -10.32 69.65 -21.00
N LEU A 387 -10.00 70.79 -20.38
CA LEU A 387 -8.63 71.09 -19.95
C LEU A 387 -8.10 70.11 -18.89
N GLN A 388 -8.95 69.64 -17.97
CA GLN A 388 -8.62 68.57 -17.03
C GLN A 388 -8.33 67.26 -17.79
N ILE A 389 -9.24 66.82 -18.67
CA ILE A 389 -9.06 65.63 -19.52
C ILE A 389 -7.77 65.70 -20.36
N ARG A 390 -7.38 66.89 -20.87
CA ARG A 390 -6.13 67.06 -21.61
C ARG A 390 -4.88 66.97 -20.73
N ASN A 391 -4.92 67.50 -19.51
CA ASN A 391 -3.82 67.35 -18.56
C ASN A 391 -3.70 65.91 -18.06
N GLU A 392 -4.81 65.23 -17.81
CA GLU A 392 -4.86 63.80 -17.47
C GLU A 392 -4.31 62.93 -18.61
N GLN A 393 -4.74 63.16 -19.86
CA GLN A 393 -4.17 62.48 -21.05
C GLN A 393 -2.66 62.71 -21.20
N LEU A 394 -2.15 63.90 -20.85
CA LEU A 394 -0.72 64.20 -20.92
C LEU A 394 0.06 63.53 -19.78
N ALA A 395 -0.51 63.49 -18.57
CA ALA A 395 0.06 62.78 -17.44
C ALA A 395 0.08 61.27 -17.68
N GLU A 396 -1.04 60.67 -18.10
CA GLU A 396 -1.13 59.26 -18.47
C GLU A 396 -0.12 58.89 -19.57
N SER A 397 0.03 59.73 -20.61
CA SER A 397 1.00 59.52 -21.69
C SER A 397 2.46 59.65 -21.21
N TYR A 398 2.74 60.49 -20.20
CA TYR A 398 4.07 60.63 -19.60
C TYR A 398 4.39 59.45 -18.67
N GLU A 399 3.49 59.12 -17.74
CA GLU A 399 3.61 57.96 -16.85
C GLU A 399 3.72 56.66 -17.66
N TYR A 400 2.97 56.51 -18.76
CA TYR A 400 3.11 55.39 -19.68
C TYR A 400 4.50 55.34 -20.34
N ALA A 401 5.03 56.47 -20.79
CA ALA A 401 6.36 56.52 -21.41
C ALA A 401 7.49 56.22 -20.41
N GLU A 402 7.40 56.73 -19.19
CA GLU A 402 8.32 56.47 -18.08
C GLU A 402 8.24 54.99 -17.63
N ALA A 403 7.03 54.47 -17.40
CA ALA A 403 6.80 53.08 -17.04
C ALA A 403 7.31 52.12 -18.13
N VAL A 404 7.15 52.45 -19.42
CA VAL A 404 7.75 51.67 -20.51
C VAL A 404 9.28 51.75 -20.46
N PHE A 405 9.87 52.93 -20.29
CA PHE A 405 11.33 53.11 -20.21
C PHE A 405 11.97 52.28 -19.08
N ASP A 406 11.33 52.24 -17.91
CA ASP A 406 11.80 51.49 -16.75
C ASP A 406 11.43 50.00 -16.72
N THR A 407 10.39 49.59 -17.44
CA THR A 407 10.02 48.17 -17.57
C THR A 407 10.87 47.44 -18.62
N ILE A 408 11.60 48.16 -19.48
CA ILE A 408 12.61 47.57 -20.36
C ILE A 408 13.73 46.95 -19.51
N GLN A 409 13.86 45.62 -19.59
CA GLN A 409 14.84 44.84 -18.84
C GLN A 409 16.28 45.01 -19.35
N GLU A 410 16.45 45.54 -20.56
CA GLU A 410 17.75 45.96 -21.08
C GLU A 410 18.15 47.29 -20.44
N ALA A 411 19.44 47.48 -20.20
CA ALA A 411 19.96 48.71 -19.64
C ALA A 411 20.00 49.79 -20.74
N VAL A 412 19.23 50.87 -20.57
CA VAL A 412 19.09 51.93 -21.58
C VAL A 412 19.59 53.26 -21.03
N ILE A 413 20.47 53.92 -21.77
CA ILE A 413 20.99 55.25 -21.50
C ILE A 413 20.54 56.21 -22.61
N LEU A 414 20.12 57.41 -22.24
CA LEU A 414 19.91 58.54 -23.15
C LEU A 414 21.06 59.54 -22.97
N LEU A 415 21.91 59.69 -23.99
CA LEU A 415 23.02 60.65 -24.02
C LEU A 415 22.63 61.95 -24.76
N ASP A 416 23.32 63.04 -24.45
CA ASP A 416 23.28 64.29 -25.21
C ASP A 416 24.32 64.35 -26.36
N LYS A 417 24.41 65.50 -27.03
CA LYS A 417 25.35 65.77 -28.12
C LYS A 417 26.83 65.72 -27.71
N ASP A 418 27.14 65.90 -26.42
CA ASP A 418 28.49 65.92 -25.86
C ASP A 418 28.82 64.59 -25.15
N LEU A 419 28.00 63.55 -25.39
CA LEU A 419 28.06 62.21 -24.79
C LEU A 419 27.90 62.18 -23.26
N ARG A 420 27.25 63.21 -22.69
CA ARG A 420 26.84 63.22 -21.28
C ARG A 420 25.54 62.47 -21.11
N ILE A 421 25.38 61.76 -19.98
CA ILE A 421 24.17 61.02 -19.67
C ILE A 421 23.07 62.01 -19.29
N LYS A 422 21.99 62.06 -20.08
CA LYS A 422 20.80 62.85 -19.79
C LYS A 422 19.84 62.11 -18.86
N THR A 423 19.70 60.79 -19.03
CA THR A 423 19.08 59.88 -18.06
C THR A 423 19.38 58.42 -18.41
N ALA A 424 19.10 57.48 -17.49
CA ALA A 424 19.18 56.04 -17.71
C ALA A 424 18.06 55.32 -16.95
N ASN A 425 17.63 54.15 -17.42
CA ASN A 425 16.51 53.41 -16.82
C ASN A 425 16.90 52.59 -15.57
N LYS A 426 15.91 52.18 -14.77
CA LYS A 426 16.08 51.34 -13.57
C LYS A 426 16.87 50.05 -13.83
N ALA A 427 16.80 49.48 -15.04
CA ALA A 427 17.61 48.33 -15.44
C ALA A 427 19.12 48.66 -15.53
N PHE A 428 19.50 49.83 -16.06
CA PHE A 428 20.91 50.27 -16.09
C PHE A 428 21.50 50.38 -14.68
N TYR A 429 20.82 51.08 -13.77
CA TYR A 429 21.26 51.22 -12.37
C TYR A 429 21.38 49.86 -11.67
N SER A 430 20.43 48.94 -11.90
CA SER A 430 20.41 47.61 -11.30
C SER A 430 21.54 46.69 -11.82
N ILE A 431 21.75 46.63 -13.14
CA ILE A 431 22.72 45.74 -13.78
C ILE A 431 24.16 46.21 -13.51
N PHE A 432 24.40 47.52 -13.55
CA PHE A 432 25.74 48.11 -13.42
C PHE A 432 26.03 48.72 -12.04
N GLN A 433 25.15 48.49 -11.05
CA GLN A 433 25.27 48.97 -9.66
C GLN A 433 25.57 50.48 -9.53
N ALA A 434 25.13 51.25 -10.54
CA ALA A 434 25.30 52.69 -10.61
C ALA A 434 24.17 53.40 -9.86
N ARG A 435 24.38 54.65 -9.43
CA ARG A 435 23.34 55.49 -8.81
C ARG A 435 23.05 56.71 -9.67
N GLU A 436 21.78 57.04 -9.78
CA GLU A 436 21.23 58.15 -10.57
C GLU A 436 21.97 59.47 -10.32
N GLU A 437 22.15 59.85 -9.05
CA GLU A 437 22.80 61.11 -8.62
C GLU A 437 24.31 61.17 -8.93
N THR A 438 24.89 60.04 -9.34
CA THR A 438 26.29 59.89 -9.75
C THR A 438 26.46 59.52 -11.23
N THR A 439 25.35 59.40 -11.96
CA THR A 439 25.32 58.94 -13.35
C THR A 439 24.82 60.02 -14.30
N GLU A 440 23.81 60.80 -13.93
CA GLU A 440 23.30 61.88 -14.77
C GLU A 440 24.26 63.09 -14.82
N GLY A 441 24.26 63.80 -15.95
CA GLY A 441 25.09 64.97 -16.22
C GLY A 441 26.57 64.70 -16.52
N ILE A 442 27.13 63.55 -16.13
CA ILE A 442 28.54 63.20 -16.40
C ILE A 442 28.76 62.58 -17.79
N LEU A 443 30.00 62.65 -18.29
CA LEU A 443 30.40 62.04 -19.56
C LEU A 443 30.39 60.51 -19.42
N ILE A 444 29.84 59.77 -20.40
CA ILE A 444 29.74 58.31 -20.31
C ILE A 444 31.08 57.62 -20.01
N TYR A 445 32.19 58.13 -20.56
CA TYR A 445 33.54 57.58 -20.33
C TYR A 445 34.11 57.85 -18.93
N GLU A 446 33.49 58.71 -18.12
CA GLU A 446 33.91 59.01 -16.74
C GLU A 446 33.20 58.12 -15.71
N LEU A 447 32.04 57.56 -16.08
CA LEU A 447 31.17 56.75 -15.21
C LEU A 447 31.91 55.55 -14.59
N GLY A 448 31.60 55.26 -13.33
CA GLY A 448 32.14 54.11 -12.60
C GLY A 448 33.66 54.16 -12.43
N HIS A 449 34.24 55.34 -12.23
CA HIS A 449 35.70 55.57 -12.24
C HIS A 449 36.36 55.19 -13.59
N ARG A 450 35.76 55.63 -14.71
CA ARG A 450 36.20 55.34 -16.08
C ARG A 450 36.13 53.87 -16.51
N GLN A 451 35.37 53.01 -15.81
CA GLN A 451 35.11 51.64 -16.28
C GLN A 451 34.42 51.62 -17.66
N TRP A 452 33.68 52.67 -17.99
CA TRP A 452 33.01 52.84 -19.28
C TRP A 452 33.89 53.47 -20.39
N ASP A 453 35.18 53.72 -20.14
CA ASP A 453 36.15 54.17 -21.16
C ASP A 453 36.65 53.01 -22.03
N ILE A 454 35.71 52.27 -22.62
CA ILE A 454 35.98 51.07 -23.41
C ILE A 454 36.31 51.47 -24.86
N PRO A 455 37.47 51.10 -25.44
CA PRO A 455 37.86 51.54 -26.78
C PRO A 455 36.84 51.22 -27.89
N ALA A 456 36.23 50.04 -27.85
CA ALA A 456 35.18 49.66 -28.81
C ALA A 456 33.86 50.43 -28.60
N LEU A 457 33.52 50.85 -27.38
CA LEU A 457 32.37 51.75 -27.15
C LEU A 457 32.68 53.15 -27.69
N ARG A 458 33.93 53.60 -27.54
CA ARG A 458 34.41 54.88 -28.05
C ARG A 458 34.32 54.95 -29.59
N GLU A 459 34.81 53.93 -30.29
CA GLU A 459 34.68 53.78 -31.75
C GLU A 459 33.20 53.86 -32.18
N LEU A 460 32.32 53.08 -31.53
CA LEU A 460 30.89 53.04 -31.85
C LEU A 460 30.16 54.38 -31.63
N LEU A 461 30.48 55.11 -30.56
CA LEU A 461 29.85 56.40 -30.25
C LEU A 461 30.46 57.58 -31.02
N GLN A 462 31.77 57.57 -31.30
CA GLN A 462 32.48 58.71 -31.92
C GLN A 462 32.63 58.57 -33.43
N GLU A 463 32.57 57.36 -33.99
CA GLU A 463 32.72 57.11 -35.44
C GLU A 463 31.45 56.51 -36.05
N THR A 464 30.86 55.47 -35.44
CA THR A 464 29.70 54.78 -36.06
C THR A 464 28.40 55.59 -35.98
N ILE A 465 27.96 56.06 -34.80
CA ILE A 465 26.69 56.82 -34.69
C ILE A 465 26.68 58.13 -35.51
N PRO A 466 27.76 58.96 -35.55
CA PRO A 466 27.76 60.18 -36.36
C PRO A 466 27.49 59.91 -37.84
N ASN A 467 28.12 58.86 -38.38
CA ASN A 467 28.10 58.49 -39.81
C ASN A 467 26.88 57.63 -40.19
N GLU A 468 26.65 56.51 -39.51
CA GLU A 468 25.59 55.54 -39.85
C GLU A 468 24.22 55.86 -39.21
N SER A 469 24.17 56.86 -38.30
CA SER A 469 23.00 57.28 -37.49
C SER A 469 22.46 56.26 -36.49
N GLN A 470 22.77 54.97 -36.66
CA GLN A 470 22.49 53.88 -35.72
C GLN A 470 23.49 52.73 -35.90
N PHE A 471 23.69 51.93 -34.86
CA PHE A 471 24.30 50.60 -34.94
C PHE A 471 23.51 49.60 -34.11
N GLN A 472 23.65 48.31 -34.38
CA GLN A 472 22.97 47.24 -33.65
C GLN A 472 23.89 46.05 -33.38
N ASN A 473 23.61 45.33 -32.30
CA ASN A 473 24.14 44.01 -31.97
C ASN A 473 25.68 43.88 -32.01
N ARG A 474 26.39 44.87 -31.47
CA ARG A 474 27.86 44.85 -31.35
C ARG A 474 28.27 44.18 -30.04
N GLU A 475 28.92 43.01 -30.11
CA GLU A 475 29.43 42.29 -28.93
C GLU A 475 30.72 42.97 -28.42
N ILE A 476 30.72 43.37 -27.13
CA ILE A 476 31.88 43.86 -26.39
C ILE A 476 32.07 42.98 -25.16
N ARG A 477 33.32 42.71 -24.78
CA ARG A 477 33.65 42.06 -23.50
C ARG A 477 34.46 43.01 -22.63
N HIS A 478 34.05 43.14 -21.38
CA HIS A 478 34.69 44.03 -20.41
C HIS A 478 34.61 43.45 -18.99
N THR A 479 35.57 43.79 -18.13
CA THR A 479 35.62 43.32 -16.74
C THR A 479 35.44 44.50 -15.80
N PHE A 480 34.22 44.65 -15.28
CA PHE A 480 33.82 45.74 -14.41
C PHE A 480 34.30 45.50 -12.97
N GLY A 481 34.87 46.53 -12.34
CA GLY A 481 35.40 46.47 -10.98
C GLY A 481 34.29 46.32 -9.94
N GLY A 482 34.16 45.13 -9.36
CA GLY A 482 33.10 44.76 -8.41
C GLY A 482 31.95 43.95 -9.01
N ILE A 483 31.81 43.91 -10.34
CA ILE A 483 30.69 43.27 -11.05
C ILE A 483 31.15 42.06 -11.89
N GLY A 484 32.44 42.01 -12.30
CA GLY A 484 33.06 40.87 -12.98
C GLY A 484 33.13 41.00 -14.50
N GLU A 485 33.50 39.90 -15.18
CA GLU A 485 33.48 39.83 -16.66
C GLU A 485 32.03 39.85 -17.16
N LYS A 486 31.77 40.73 -18.13
CA LYS A 486 30.49 40.87 -18.81
C LYS A 486 30.68 40.82 -20.33
N VAL A 487 29.78 40.09 -21.00
CA VAL A 487 29.60 40.08 -22.45
C VAL A 487 28.39 40.95 -22.75
N LEU A 488 28.63 42.16 -23.23
CA LEU A 488 27.60 43.14 -23.55
C LEU A 488 27.29 43.13 -25.05
N LEU A 489 26.02 43.28 -25.39
CA LEU A 489 25.55 43.47 -26.75
C LEU A 489 24.96 44.89 -26.86
N LEU A 490 25.59 45.73 -27.67
CA LEU A 490 25.25 47.16 -27.77
C LEU A 490 24.46 47.48 -29.04
N SER A 491 23.45 48.34 -28.89
CA SER A 491 22.70 48.95 -29.98
C SER A 491 22.47 50.44 -29.72
N GLY A 492 22.85 51.32 -30.64
CA GLY A 492 22.81 52.77 -30.48
C GLY A 492 22.05 53.48 -31.61
N ARG A 493 21.32 54.55 -31.32
CA ARG A 493 20.53 55.31 -32.32
C ARG A 493 20.46 56.80 -32.00
N ARG A 494 20.70 57.66 -32.99
CA ARG A 494 20.53 59.11 -32.89
C ARG A 494 19.07 59.54 -33.02
N ILE A 495 18.62 60.41 -32.11
CA ILE A 495 17.28 61.01 -32.05
C ILE A 495 17.42 62.54 -32.22
N ILE A 496 16.51 63.17 -32.96
CA ILE A 496 16.51 64.63 -33.21
C ILE A 496 15.14 65.20 -32.85
N GLN A 497 15.08 66.02 -31.80
CA GLN A 497 13.84 66.68 -31.37
C GLN A 497 13.61 67.98 -32.17
N LYS A 498 12.62 67.98 -33.07
CA LYS A 498 12.37 69.09 -34.01
C LYS A 498 12.08 70.43 -33.33
N ILE A 499 11.36 70.42 -32.20
CA ILE A 499 10.92 71.64 -31.49
C ILE A 499 12.09 72.30 -30.75
N HIS A 500 12.83 71.53 -29.95
CA HIS A 500 13.93 72.05 -29.11
C HIS A 500 15.31 72.03 -29.78
N ARG A 501 15.41 71.55 -31.03
CA ARG A 501 16.66 71.32 -31.79
C ARG A 501 17.72 70.47 -31.07
N GLN A 502 17.34 69.72 -30.03
CA GLN A 502 18.25 68.81 -29.31
C GLN A 502 18.55 67.56 -30.15
N GLN A 503 19.83 67.20 -30.22
CA GLN A 503 20.28 65.88 -30.66
C GLN A 503 20.56 65.04 -29.41
N LEU A 504 20.08 63.80 -29.43
CA LEU A 504 20.22 62.83 -28.35
C LEU A 504 20.67 61.49 -28.95
N ILE A 505 21.31 60.63 -28.15
CA ILE A 505 21.69 59.28 -28.55
C ILE A 505 21.08 58.30 -27.55
N LEU A 506 20.23 57.40 -28.02
CA LEU A 506 19.74 56.29 -27.24
C LEU A 506 20.73 55.13 -27.38
N LEU A 507 21.24 54.61 -26.26
CA LEU A 507 22.14 53.46 -26.19
C LEU A 507 21.49 52.36 -25.35
N ALA A 508 21.11 51.25 -26.01
CA ALA A 508 20.65 50.03 -25.37
C ALA A 508 21.81 49.06 -25.16
N ILE A 509 21.83 48.43 -23.98
CA ILE A 509 22.92 47.61 -23.45
C ILE A 509 22.29 46.32 -22.90
N GLN A 510 22.45 45.22 -23.63
CA GLN A 510 21.97 43.90 -23.21
C GLN A 510 23.15 43.08 -22.65
N ASP A 511 23.04 42.60 -21.41
CA ASP A 511 23.99 41.66 -20.83
C ASP A 511 23.65 40.22 -21.28
N VAL A 512 24.50 39.63 -22.11
CA VAL A 512 24.32 38.25 -22.62
C VAL A 512 25.24 37.24 -21.93
N THR A 513 25.87 37.61 -20.81
CA THR A 513 26.86 36.78 -20.10
C THR A 513 26.27 35.44 -19.67
N GLU A 514 25.15 35.43 -18.95
CA GLU A 514 24.52 34.19 -18.49
C GLU A 514 24.05 33.32 -19.66
N HIS A 515 23.48 33.92 -20.70
CA HIS A 515 23.06 33.18 -21.91
C HIS A 515 24.25 32.50 -22.60
N LYS A 516 25.37 33.20 -22.77
CA LYS A 516 26.60 32.65 -23.37
C LYS A 516 27.22 31.57 -22.47
N GLN A 517 27.17 31.72 -21.14
CA GLN A 517 27.62 30.70 -20.19
C GLN A 517 26.73 29.46 -20.19
N ALA A 518 25.40 29.61 -20.21
CA ALA A 518 24.45 28.52 -20.30
C ALA A 518 24.62 27.72 -21.60
N GLN A 519 24.81 28.40 -22.73
CA GLN A 519 25.08 27.73 -24.01
C GLN A 519 26.42 26.97 -23.99
N ARG A 520 27.48 27.52 -23.38
CA ARG A 520 28.74 26.77 -23.16
C ARG A 520 28.51 25.53 -22.32
N LEU A 521 27.82 25.64 -21.18
CA LEU A 521 27.52 24.51 -20.30
C LEU A 521 26.70 23.41 -20.98
N VAL A 522 25.76 23.76 -21.87
CA VAL A 522 25.01 22.80 -22.69
C VAL A 522 25.95 22.09 -23.67
N ASN A 523 26.78 22.84 -24.42
CA ASN A 523 27.72 22.28 -25.39
C ASN A 523 28.77 21.37 -24.70
N GLU A 524 29.28 21.79 -23.53
CA GLU A 524 30.23 21.03 -22.71
C GLU A 524 29.60 19.74 -22.18
N ARG A 525 28.33 19.78 -21.73
CA ARG A 525 27.59 18.57 -21.31
C ARG A 525 27.30 17.62 -22.46
N GLU A 526 27.00 18.12 -23.65
CA GLU A 526 26.80 17.29 -24.83
C GLU A 526 28.12 16.63 -25.27
N ALA A 527 29.21 17.39 -25.32
CA ALA A 527 30.54 16.87 -25.62
C ALA A 527 31.00 15.84 -24.57
N TRP A 528 30.73 16.08 -23.28
CA TRP A 528 31.00 15.15 -22.20
C TRP A 528 30.17 13.86 -22.31
N PHE A 529 28.88 13.96 -22.63
CA PHE A 529 28.03 12.79 -22.87
C PHE A 529 28.53 11.94 -24.05
N ARG A 530 28.82 12.57 -25.19
CA ARG A 530 29.40 11.88 -26.37
C ARG A 530 30.71 11.19 -26.01
N ASN A 531 31.62 11.90 -25.33
CA ASN A 531 32.91 11.37 -24.90
C ASN A 531 32.78 10.19 -23.91
N MET A 532 31.86 10.27 -22.94
CA MET A 532 31.54 9.16 -22.03
C MET A 532 31.00 7.94 -22.80
N ALA A 533 30.05 8.14 -23.71
CA ALA A 533 29.46 7.06 -24.50
C ALA A 533 30.51 6.41 -25.44
N ASP A 534 31.33 7.21 -26.12
CA ASP A 534 32.33 6.76 -27.09
C ASP A 534 33.55 6.08 -26.48
N ASN A 535 33.80 6.25 -25.17
CA ASN A 535 34.79 5.47 -24.43
C ASN A 535 34.16 4.36 -23.57
N ALA A 536 32.84 4.14 -23.74
CA ALA A 536 32.07 3.01 -23.25
C ALA A 536 32.71 1.65 -23.64
N PRO A 537 33.17 0.72 -22.77
CA PRO A 537 33.61 -0.62 -23.20
C PRO A 537 32.43 -1.55 -23.55
N VAL A 538 31.30 -0.96 -23.96
CA VAL A 538 30.06 -1.59 -24.39
C VAL A 538 29.52 -0.81 -25.59
N MET A 539 28.82 -1.47 -26.50
CA MET A 539 28.16 -0.80 -27.60
C MET A 539 26.89 -0.11 -27.07
N ILE A 540 26.63 1.15 -27.44
CA ILE A 540 25.49 1.94 -26.96
C ILE A 540 24.72 2.49 -28.16
N TRP A 541 23.39 2.45 -28.07
CA TRP A 541 22.49 3.10 -29.02
C TRP A 541 21.38 3.87 -28.30
N VAL A 542 20.86 4.90 -28.97
CA VAL A 542 19.63 5.61 -28.57
C VAL A 542 18.66 5.60 -29.74
N ALA A 543 17.36 5.49 -29.44
CA ALA A 543 16.26 5.58 -30.38
C ALA A 543 15.28 6.68 -29.97
N ASP A 544 14.70 7.34 -30.95
CA ASP A 544 13.70 8.39 -30.77
C ASP A 544 12.29 7.85 -30.46
N ARG A 545 11.31 8.75 -30.36
CA ARG A 545 9.89 8.43 -30.16
C ARG A 545 9.26 7.63 -31.32
N ASN A 546 9.88 7.63 -32.50
CA ASN A 546 9.43 6.95 -33.71
C ASN A 546 10.09 5.58 -33.90
N LYS A 547 10.71 5.05 -32.83
CA LYS A 547 11.49 3.80 -32.78
C LYS A 547 12.77 3.80 -33.61
N GLN A 548 13.18 4.94 -34.18
CA GLN A 548 14.35 5.04 -35.06
C GLN A 548 15.63 5.23 -34.25
N ARG A 549 16.64 4.37 -34.45
CA ARG A 549 17.94 4.50 -33.76
C ARG A 549 18.71 5.71 -34.31
N ASN A 550 18.85 6.77 -33.53
CA ASN A 550 19.40 8.06 -33.97
C ASN A 550 20.82 8.35 -33.44
N PHE A 551 21.32 7.54 -32.50
CA PHE A 551 22.68 7.60 -32.00
C PHE A 551 23.25 6.19 -31.86
N PHE A 552 24.53 6.03 -32.19
CA PHE A 552 25.36 4.88 -31.89
C PHE A 552 26.73 5.38 -31.42
N ASN A 553 27.30 4.79 -30.38
CA ASN A 553 28.63 5.16 -29.92
C ASN A 553 29.74 4.60 -30.82
N ARG A 554 30.94 5.18 -30.71
CA ARG A 554 32.16 4.71 -31.38
C ARG A 554 32.39 3.20 -31.21
N THR A 555 32.18 2.65 -30.02
CA THR A 555 32.32 1.21 -29.74
C THR A 555 31.40 0.33 -30.59
N TRP A 556 30.17 0.77 -30.90
CA TRP A 556 29.28 0.08 -31.85
C TRP A 556 29.88 0.10 -33.26
N LEU A 557 30.29 1.27 -33.74
CA LEU A 557 30.80 1.48 -35.11
C LEU A 557 32.11 0.72 -35.36
N GLU A 558 33.01 0.71 -34.37
CA GLU A 558 34.24 -0.08 -34.39
C GLU A 558 33.94 -1.60 -34.35
N TYR A 559 32.89 -2.03 -33.63
CA TYR A 559 32.49 -3.44 -33.56
C TYR A 559 31.86 -3.94 -34.87
N THR A 560 30.90 -3.22 -35.45
CA THR A 560 30.24 -3.63 -36.70
C THR A 560 31.08 -3.31 -37.95
N GLY A 561 32.07 -2.42 -37.84
CA GLY A 561 32.88 -1.95 -38.96
C GLY A 561 32.13 -1.00 -39.90
N ARG A 562 31.01 -0.41 -39.46
CA ARG A 562 30.07 0.37 -40.28
C ARG A 562 30.13 1.86 -39.94
N LYS A 563 29.75 2.70 -40.91
CA LYS A 563 29.59 4.15 -40.71
C LYS A 563 28.22 4.44 -40.09
N LEU A 564 28.15 5.50 -39.27
CA LEU A 564 26.93 5.94 -38.59
C LEU A 564 25.74 6.10 -39.54
N ASP A 565 25.95 6.73 -40.71
CA ASP A 565 24.94 6.95 -41.74
C ASP A 565 24.29 5.65 -42.26
N ALA A 566 24.98 4.52 -42.13
CA ALA A 566 24.51 3.19 -42.54
C ALA A 566 23.93 2.36 -41.37
N GLU A 567 23.93 2.88 -40.14
CA GLU A 567 23.35 2.24 -38.95
C GLU A 567 22.05 2.94 -38.50
N ILE A 568 21.94 4.25 -38.74
CA ILE A 568 20.80 5.12 -38.37
C ILE A 568 19.45 4.55 -38.84
N GLY A 569 18.43 4.78 -38.01
CA GLY A 569 17.05 4.33 -38.19
C GLY A 569 16.95 2.81 -38.08
N ASP A 570 16.93 2.17 -39.24
CA ASP A 570 16.78 0.74 -39.44
C ASP A 570 18.06 0.04 -39.95
N GLY A 571 19.13 0.78 -40.26
CA GLY A 571 20.35 0.25 -40.89
C GLY A 571 20.98 -0.92 -40.13
N TRP A 572 21.02 -0.83 -38.80
CA TRP A 572 21.49 -1.85 -37.86
C TRP A 572 20.86 -3.25 -38.07
N LYS A 573 19.63 -3.34 -38.58
CA LYS A 573 18.92 -4.61 -38.83
C LYS A 573 19.66 -5.50 -39.82
N SER A 574 20.40 -4.91 -40.75
CA SER A 574 21.20 -5.63 -41.75
C SER A 574 22.40 -6.36 -41.15
N SER A 575 22.91 -5.90 -40.00
CA SER A 575 23.97 -6.56 -39.23
C SER A 575 23.44 -7.69 -38.33
N VAL A 576 22.13 -7.79 -38.11
CA VAL A 576 21.52 -8.89 -37.35
C VAL A 576 21.33 -10.12 -38.24
N HIS A 577 21.70 -11.30 -37.73
CA HIS A 577 21.53 -12.59 -38.41
C HIS A 577 20.07 -12.82 -38.79
N GLU A 578 19.82 -13.29 -40.02
CA GLU A 578 18.49 -13.53 -40.60
C GLU A 578 17.49 -14.21 -39.65
N ALA A 579 17.79 -15.42 -39.17
CA ALA A 579 16.96 -16.19 -38.25
C ALA A 579 16.71 -15.55 -36.86
N ASP A 580 17.42 -14.47 -36.49
CA ASP A 580 17.14 -13.69 -35.29
C ASP A 580 16.38 -12.38 -35.59
N ARG A 581 16.49 -11.83 -36.81
CA ARG A 581 16.06 -10.47 -37.17
C ARG A 581 14.61 -10.15 -36.81
N ASP A 582 13.68 -11.00 -37.23
CA ASP A 582 12.24 -10.76 -37.00
C ASP A 582 11.86 -10.93 -35.52
N ARG A 583 12.50 -11.87 -34.81
CA ARG A 583 12.38 -12.00 -33.35
C ARG A 583 12.84 -10.72 -32.66
N CYS A 584 13.97 -10.15 -33.08
CA CYS A 584 14.50 -8.91 -32.53
C CYS A 584 13.57 -7.73 -32.77
N LEU A 585 13.13 -7.53 -34.02
CA LEU A 585 12.27 -6.41 -34.39
C LEU A 585 10.89 -6.48 -33.71
N ASN A 586 10.28 -7.66 -33.65
CA ASN A 586 8.98 -7.83 -32.98
C ASN A 586 9.08 -7.64 -31.47
N THR A 587 10.16 -8.13 -30.84
CA THR A 587 10.41 -7.90 -29.39
C THR A 587 10.62 -6.41 -29.11
N TYR A 588 11.50 -5.75 -29.85
CA TYR A 588 11.77 -4.32 -29.73
C TYR A 588 10.48 -3.49 -29.90
N ASN A 589 9.73 -3.72 -30.98
CA ASN A 589 8.50 -2.98 -31.27
C ASN A 589 7.46 -3.10 -30.14
N ALA A 590 7.20 -4.32 -29.67
CA ALA A 590 6.18 -4.57 -28.64
C ALA A 590 6.59 -3.99 -27.28
N TYR A 591 7.84 -4.19 -26.85
CA TYR A 591 8.33 -3.64 -25.57
C TYR A 591 8.42 -2.12 -25.60
N PHE A 592 8.72 -1.50 -26.75
CA PHE A 592 8.71 -0.06 -26.94
C PHE A 592 7.30 0.54 -26.76
N ASP A 593 6.28 -0.06 -27.38
CA ASP A 593 4.89 0.41 -27.25
C ASP A 593 4.37 0.26 -25.81
N ASP A 594 4.69 -0.86 -25.17
CA ASP A 594 4.43 -1.12 -23.75
C ASP A 594 5.27 -0.26 -22.78
N ARG A 595 6.29 0.45 -23.28
CA ARG A 595 7.30 1.19 -22.50
C ARG A 595 7.95 0.35 -21.39
N LYS A 596 8.30 -0.90 -21.73
CA LYS A 596 8.97 -1.87 -20.84
C LYS A 596 10.46 -2.01 -21.17
N ALA A 597 11.29 -2.17 -20.15
CA ALA A 597 12.66 -2.63 -20.34
C ALA A 597 12.68 -4.07 -20.87
N TYR A 598 13.63 -4.39 -21.75
CA TYR A 598 13.83 -5.73 -22.29
C TYR A 598 15.31 -6.13 -22.25
N VAL A 599 15.54 -7.44 -22.26
CA VAL A 599 16.84 -8.07 -22.51
C VAL A 599 16.66 -9.09 -23.62
N LEU A 600 17.57 -9.14 -24.59
CA LEU A 600 17.44 -9.96 -25.78
C LEU A 600 18.81 -10.46 -26.26
N ASP A 601 18.93 -11.77 -26.44
CA ASP A 601 20.09 -12.40 -27.06
C ASP A 601 19.86 -12.58 -28.58
N TYR A 602 20.83 -12.17 -29.39
CA TYR A 602 20.85 -12.39 -30.84
C TYR A 602 22.27 -12.45 -31.41
N ARG A 603 22.41 -12.94 -32.65
CA ARG A 603 23.68 -12.93 -33.39
C ARG A 603 23.83 -11.62 -34.17
N LEU A 604 24.85 -10.85 -33.82
CA LEU A 604 25.27 -9.64 -34.57
C LEU A 604 26.52 -9.98 -35.41
N LEU A 605 26.57 -9.46 -36.63
CA LEU A 605 27.73 -9.52 -37.51
C LEU A 605 28.77 -8.50 -37.04
N ARG A 606 29.97 -8.99 -36.73
CA ARG A 606 31.13 -8.17 -36.37
C ARG A 606 31.94 -7.81 -37.62
N GLY A 607 32.74 -6.76 -37.57
CA GLY A 607 33.53 -6.25 -38.70
C GLY A 607 34.53 -7.24 -39.32
N ASP A 608 34.87 -8.34 -38.65
CA ASP A 608 35.67 -9.46 -39.21
C ASP A 608 34.82 -10.51 -39.95
N GLY A 609 33.56 -10.20 -40.27
CA GLY A 609 32.64 -11.06 -41.02
C GLY A 609 32.05 -12.23 -40.20
N LYS A 610 32.28 -12.28 -38.88
CA LYS A 610 31.81 -13.36 -38.01
C LYS A 610 30.58 -12.94 -37.21
N TYR A 611 29.62 -13.85 -37.10
CA TYR A 611 28.50 -13.70 -36.18
C TYR A 611 28.92 -14.03 -34.74
N ARG A 612 28.59 -13.15 -33.80
CA ARG A 612 28.80 -13.36 -32.36
C ARG A 612 27.51 -13.15 -31.60
N TRP A 613 27.36 -13.83 -30.46
CA TRP A 613 26.20 -13.65 -29.60
C TRP A 613 26.34 -12.34 -28.82
N ILE A 614 25.37 -11.45 -29.03
CA ILE A 614 25.21 -10.19 -28.33
C ILE A 614 24.02 -10.31 -27.39
N GLN A 615 24.17 -9.79 -26.17
CA GLN A 615 23.06 -9.48 -25.28
C GLN A 615 22.78 -7.98 -25.37
N GLU A 616 21.61 -7.64 -25.91
CA GLU A 616 21.07 -6.28 -25.89
C GLU A 616 20.21 -6.09 -24.63
N THR A 617 20.38 -4.96 -23.94
CA THR A 617 19.44 -4.48 -22.93
C THR A 617 18.91 -3.13 -23.39
N GLY A 618 17.60 -3.04 -23.66
CA GLY A 618 16.92 -1.79 -24.03
C GLY A 618 16.02 -1.30 -22.89
N LYS A 619 16.03 0.01 -22.62
CA LYS A 619 15.21 0.63 -21.58
C LYS A 619 14.51 1.90 -22.11
N PRO A 620 13.24 2.14 -21.72
CA PRO A 620 12.56 3.38 -22.03
C PRO A 620 13.24 4.55 -21.32
N ASP A 621 13.51 5.62 -22.07
CA ASP A 621 14.03 6.88 -21.54
C ASP A 621 12.91 7.92 -21.35
N PHE A 622 13.09 8.80 -20.38
CA PHE A 622 12.09 9.79 -19.97
C PHE A 622 12.76 11.12 -19.64
N SER A 623 12.18 12.23 -20.14
CA SER A 623 12.58 13.59 -19.75
C SER A 623 12.35 13.84 -18.25
N ALA A 624 12.95 14.92 -17.74
CA ALA A 624 12.77 15.33 -16.34
C ALA A 624 11.28 15.49 -15.94
N ASP A 625 10.42 15.86 -16.89
CA ASP A 625 8.96 16.03 -16.72
C ASP A 625 8.19 14.71 -16.71
N GLY A 626 8.87 13.57 -16.90
CA GLY A 626 8.26 12.25 -17.02
C GLY A 626 7.70 11.94 -18.42
N ASN A 627 7.91 12.82 -19.41
CA ASN A 627 7.51 12.54 -20.79
C ASN A 627 8.47 11.54 -21.42
N PHE A 628 7.92 10.47 -22.01
CA PHE A 628 8.68 9.46 -22.74
C PHE A 628 9.54 10.12 -23.84
N ALA A 629 10.84 9.86 -23.85
CA ALA A 629 11.81 10.45 -24.77
C ALA A 629 12.13 9.51 -25.94
N GLY A 630 12.13 8.21 -25.70
CA GLY A 630 12.56 7.18 -26.65
C GLY A 630 13.12 5.98 -25.90
N TYR A 631 14.12 5.31 -26.45
CA TYR A 631 14.82 4.19 -25.80
C TYR A 631 16.33 4.41 -25.78
N ILE A 632 16.98 4.03 -24.69
CA ILE A 632 18.43 3.85 -24.64
C ILE A 632 18.75 2.37 -24.46
N GLY A 633 19.77 1.88 -25.15
CA GLY A 633 20.17 0.49 -25.06
C GLY A 633 21.68 0.27 -25.11
N SER A 634 22.10 -0.85 -24.54
CA SER A 634 23.49 -1.30 -24.49
C SER A 634 23.61 -2.74 -24.96
N CYS A 635 24.62 -3.02 -25.79
CA CYS A 635 24.91 -4.33 -26.35
C CYS A 635 26.30 -4.81 -25.92
N ILE A 636 26.37 -6.06 -25.44
CA ILE A 636 27.58 -6.69 -24.89
C ILE A 636 27.81 -8.04 -25.59
N GLU A 637 29.05 -8.35 -26.02
CA GLU A 637 29.36 -9.69 -26.55
C GLU A 637 29.38 -10.71 -25.40
N ILE A 638 28.54 -11.75 -25.54
CA ILE A 638 28.40 -12.87 -24.59
C ILE A 638 28.84 -14.20 -25.22
N HIS A 639 29.43 -14.18 -26.42
CA HIS A 639 29.68 -15.37 -27.23
C HIS A 639 30.52 -16.42 -26.50
N ASP A 640 31.73 -16.07 -26.05
CA ASP A 640 32.63 -17.04 -25.41
C ASP A 640 32.04 -17.57 -24.09
N LYS A 641 31.39 -16.70 -23.29
CA LYS A 641 30.64 -17.08 -22.08
C LYS A 641 29.53 -18.10 -22.37
N ARG A 642 28.81 -17.93 -23.49
CA ARG A 642 27.73 -18.83 -23.91
C ARG A 642 28.28 -20.16 -24.42
N MET A 643 29.31 -20.13 -25.27
CA MET A 643 29.95 -21.37 -25.76
C MET A 643 30.49 -22.22 -24.61
N MET A 644 31.13 -21.61 -23.60
CA MET A 644 31.59 -22.32 -22.40
C MET A 644 30.44 -22.90 -21.56
N HIS A 645 29.27 -22.23 -21.52
CA HIS A 645 28.10 -22.73 -20.81
C HIS A 645 27.48 -23.93 -21.52
N ASP A 646 27.27 -23.82 -22.84
CA ASP A 646 26.71 -24.87 -23.68
C ASP A 646 27.62 -26.13 -23.71
N GLU A 647 28.95 -25.95 -23.67
CA GLU A 647 29.92 -27.05 -23.55
C GLU A 647 29.86 -27.71 -22.16
N LEU A 648 29.81 -26.91 -21.09
CA LEU A 648 29.73 -27.42 -19.72
C LEU A 648 28.42 -28.17 -19.47
N GLU A 649 27.29 -27.70 -19.98
CA GLU A 649 26.00 -28.40 -19.88
C GLU A 649 26.05 -29.76 -20.58
N GLN A 650 26.63 -29.84 -21.80
CA GLN A 650 26.81 -31.11 -22.51
C GLN A 650 27.74 -32.08 -21.75
N LEU A 651 28.82 -31.58 -21.15
CA LEU A 651 29.74 -32.38 -20.34
C LEU A 651 29.07 -32.91 -19.07
N VAL A 652 28.33 -32.06 -18.34
CA VAL A 652 27.56 -32.46 -17.16
C VAL A 652 26.52 -33.51 -17.54
N LYS A 653 25.75 -33.28 -18.62
CA LYS A 653 24.73 -34.22 -19.09
C LYS A 653 25.32 -35.60 -19.42
N ARG A 654 26.44 -35.65 -20.14
CA ARG A 654 27.15 -36.90 -20.43
C ARG A 654 27.59 -37.60 -19.14
N ARG A 655 28.27 -36.88 -18.24
CA ARG A 655 28.71 -37.42 -16.94
C ARG A 655 27.57 -37.95 -16.08
N THR A 656 26.40 -37.31 -16.09
CA THR A 656 25.21 -37.81 -15.40
C THR A 656 24.70 -39.12 -16.01
N GLN A 657 24.71 -39.25 -17.34
CA GLN A 657 24.34 -40.49 -18.03
C GLN A 657 25.34 -41.62 -17.73
N ASP A 658 26.65 -41.36 -17.82
CA ASP A 658 27.72 -42.31 -17.48
C ASP A 658 27.55 -42.84 -16.03
N LEU A 659 27.25 -41.95 -15.07
CA LEU A 659 27.04 -42.29 -13.66
C LEU A 659 25.74 -43.07 -13.42
N GLU A 660 24.66 -42.74 -14.12
CA GLU A 660 23.41 -43.48 -14.05
C GLU A 660 23.55 -44.92 -14.56
N GLU A 661 24.28 -45.12 -15.66
CA GLU A 661 24.53 -46.44 -16.24
C GLU A 661 25.39 -47.31 -15.32
N MET A 662 26.55 -46.80 -14.89
CA MET A 662 27.44 -47.51 -13.97
C MET A 662 26.79 -47.82 -12.60
N ASN A 663 25.89 -46.96 -12.11
CA ASN A 663 25.12 -47.23 -10.89
C ASN A 663 24.07 -48.34 -11.12
N LYS A 664 23.40 -48.39 -12.28
CA LYS A 664 22.48 -49.48 -12.64
C LYS A 664 23.22 -50.82 -12.75
N GLU A 665 24.41 -50.84 -13.36
CA GLU A 665 25.27 -52.04 -13.42
C GLU A 665 25.71 -52.49 -12.02
N LEU A 666 26.18 -51.57 -11.18
CA LEU A 666 26.61 -51.89 -9.82
C LEU A 666 25.46 -52.43 -8.96
N GLN A 667 24.27 -51.82 -9.04
CA GLN A 667 23.08 -52.30 -8.35
C GLN A 667 22.66 -53.70 -8.82
N ARG A 668 22.71 -53.94 -10.15
CA ARG A 668 22.42 -55.24 -10.75
C ARG A 668 23.40 -56.31 -10.27
N SER A 669 24.70 -56.08 -10.39
CA SER A 669 25.75 -57.01 -9.96
C SER A 669 25.64 -57.34 -8.46
N ASN A 670 25.39 -56.32 -7.63
CA ASN A 670 25.18 -56.46 -6.19
C ASN A 670 23.90 -57.26 -5.86
N SER A 671 22.84 -57.15 -6.68
CA SER A 671 21.63 -57.98 -6.55
C SER A 671 21.86 -59.43 -7.00
N GLU A 672 22.51 -59.64 -8.14
CA GLU A 672 22.85 -60.96 -8.68
C GLU A 672 23.75 -61.74 -7.71
N LEU A 673 24.76 -61.09 -7.12
CA LEU A 673 25.64 -61.68 -6.11
C LEU A 673 24.89 -62.09 -4.83
N LYS A 674 23.93 -61.27 -4.36
CA LYS A 674 23.07 -61.60 -3.20
C LYS A 674 22.15 -62.78 -3.49
N GLN A 675 21.55 -62.82 -4.68
CA GLN A 675 20.67 -63.92 -5.11
C GLN A 675 21.46 -65.22 -5.25
N PHE A 676 22.65 -65.17 -5.87
CA PHE A 676 23.57 -66.31 -5.96
C PHE A 676 23.93 -66.86 -4.58
N ALA A 677 24.35 -65.98 -3.65
CA ALA A 677 24.69 -66.39 -2.28
C ALA A 677 23.50 -67.02 -1.53
N TYR A 678 22.28 -66.54 -1.75
CA TYR A 678 21.06 -67.13 -1.16
C TYR A 678 20.75 -68.52 -1.73
N VAL A 679 20.71 -68.65 -3.06
CA VAL A 679 20.37 -69.91 -3.74
C VAL A 679 21.42 -70.99 -3.46
N ALA A 680 22.71 -70.67 -3.62
CA ALA A 680 23.79 -71.62 -3.32
C ALA A 680 23.78 -72.09 -1.86
N SER A 681 23.40 -71.22 -0.91
CA SER A 681 23.27 -71.60 0.50
C SER A 681 22.12 -72.59 0.73
N HIS A 682 20.94 -72.30 0.18
CA HIS A 682 19.76 -73.18 0.29
C HIS A 682 20.04 -74.56 -0.33
N ASP A 683 20.62 -74.58 -1.53
CA ASP A 683 20.83 -75.80 -2.31
C ASP A 683 21.99 -76.65 -1.76
N LEU A 684 22.89 -76.06 -0.95
CA LEU A 684 23.87 -76.79 -0.14
C LEU A 684 23.29 -77.30 1.20
N GLN A 685 22.33 -76.61 1.81
CA GLN A 685 21.68 -77.05 3.06
C GLN A 685 20.85 -78.35 2.87
N GLU A 686 20.19 -78.55 1.72
CA GLU A 686 19.37 -79.75 1.48
C GLU A 686 20.16 -81.08 1.46
N PRO A 687 21.19 -81.29 0.61
CA PRO A 687 21.97 -82.53 0.62
C PRO A 687 22.68 -82.72 1.96
N LEU A 688 23.11 -81.64 2.61
CA LEU A 688 23.79 -81.69 3.90
C LEU A 688 22.88 -82.17 5.03
N ARG A 689 21.62 -81.70 5.06
CA ARG A 689 20.58 -82.17 5.98
C ARG A 689 20.23 -83.65 5.76
N LYS A 690 20.30 -84.15 4.53
CA LYS A 690 20.19 -85.59 4.23
C LYS A 690 21.38 -86.37 4.79
N ILE A 691 22.61 -85.89 4.60
CA ILE A 691 23.82 -86.53 5.16
C ILE A 691 23.75 -86.61 6.69
N MET A 692 23.32 -85.54 7.38
CA MET A 692 23.13 -85.56 8.84
C MET A 692 22.08 -86.60 9.26
N THR A 693 20.89 -86.58 8.64
CA THR A 693 19.82 -87.57 8.92
C THR A 693 20.29 -89.03 8.78
N PHE A 694 21.17 -89.32 7.81
CA PHE A 694 21.75 -90.66 7.66
C PHE A 694 22.88 -90.94 8.67
N ALA A 695 23.73 -89.96 8.98
CA ALA A 695 24.77 -90.10 10.01
C ALA A 695 24.16 -90.35 11.39
N ASP A 696 23.13 -89.59 11.79
CA ASP A 696 22.43 -89.73 13.06
C ASP A 696 21.76 -91.11 13.20
N ARG A 697 21.17 -91.63 12.11
CA ARG A 697 20.59 -92.99 12.06
C ARG A 697 21.64 -94.11 12.17
N LEU A 698 22.86 -93.88 11.66
CA LEU A 698 23.97 -94.81 11.88
C LEU A 698 24.51 -94.67 13.32
N GLN A 699 24.48 -93.46 13.88
CA GLN A 699 24.89 -93.19 15.26
C GLN A 699 23.92 -93.76 16.30
N SER A 700 22.63 -93.94 15.98
CA SER A 700 21.70 -94.69 16.85
C SER A 700 21.95 -96.21 16.90
N HIS A 701 22.84 -96.72 16.05
CA HIS A 701 23.29 -98.12 16.04
C HIS A 701 24.79 -98.25 16.42
N LYS A 702 25.37 -97.20 17.02
CA LYS A 702 26.83 -97.05 17.21
C LYS A 702 27.52 -98.25 17.88
N ASP A 703 26.87 -98.90 18.85
CA ASP A 703 27.50 -99.97 19.63
C ASP A 703 27.53 -101.34 18.92
N SER A 704 26.78 -101.54 17.83
CA SER A 704 26.90 -102.73 16.98
C SER A 704 28.00 -102.63 15.92
N LEU A 705 28.68 -101.48 15.82
CA LEU A 705 29.68 -101.20 14.79
C LEU A 705 31.12 -101.32 15.32
N PRO A 706 32.06 -101.88 14.53
CA PRO A 706 33.47 -101.86 14.90
C PRO A 706 34.02 -100.43 15.02
N GLU A 707 35.06 -100.26 15.83
CA GLU A 707 35.55 -98.95 16.27
C GLU A 707 35.96 -98.01 15.11
N ALA A 708 36.47 -98.59 14.01
CA ALA A 708 36.81 -97.84 12.79
C ALA A 708 35.57 -97.18 12.15
N GLN A 709 34.47 -97.92 11.95
CA GLN A 709 33.22 -97.36 11.42
C GLN A 709 32.65 -96.29 12.37
N ARG A 710 32.69 -96.50 13.70
CA ARG A 710 32.27 -95.47 14.67
C ARG A 710 33.04 -94.16 14.48
N LYS A 711 34.37 -94.24 14.38
CA LYS A 711 35.25 -93.07 14.14
C LYS A 711 34.96 -92.38 12.79
N TYR A 712 34.55 -93.11 11.75
CA TYR A 712 34.13 -92.50 10.48
C TYR A 712 32.77 -91.82 10.58
N ILE A 713 31.77 -92.44 11.23
CA ILE A 713 30.44 -91.83 11.43
C ILE A 713 30.54 -90.55 12.26
N ASP A 714 31.30 -90.58 13.36
CA ASP A 714 31.53 -89.38 14.18
C ASP A 714 32.23 -88.27 13.40
N LYS A 715 33.22 -88.61 12.55
CA LYS A 715 33.87 -87.63 11.63
C LYS A 715 32.90 -87.07 10.59
N ILE A 716 31.98 -87.87 10.04
CA ILE A 716 30.96 -87.41 9.09
C ILE A 716 29.99 -86.45 9.79
N GLY A 717 29.44 -86.83 10.95
CA GLY A 717 28.53 -85.96 11.73
C GLY A 717 29.17 -84.62 12.09
N VAL A 718 30.40 -84.63 12.65
CA VAL A 718 31.15 -83.40 12.97
C VAL A 718 31.44 -82.56 11.73
N SER A 719 31.75 -83.17 10.58
CA SER A 719 32.01 -82.44 9.33
C SER A 719 30.74 -81.83 8.75
N SER A 720 29.62 -82.55 8.80
CA SER A 720 28.33 -82.05 8.33
C SER A 720 27.81 -80.90 9.19
N GLN A 721 27.84 -81.03 10.51
CA GLN A 721 27.47 -79.95 11.43
C GLN A 721 28.34 -78.69 11.27
N ARG A 722 29.63 -78.85 10.93
CA ARG A 722 30.52 -77.72 10.59
C ARG A 722 30.09 -77.03 9.28
N MET A 723 29.70 -77.80 8.27
CA MET A 723 29.19 -77.24 7.01
C MET A 723 27.84 -76.53 7.18
N THR A 724 26.96 -76.99 8.08
CA THR A 724 25.67 -76.33 8.33
C THR A 724 25.89 -74.94 8.89
N ARG A 725 26.71 -74.84 9.95
CA ARG A 725 27.09 -73.57 10.57
C ARG A 725 27.82 -72.63 9.60
N LEU A 726 28.65 -73.16 8.69
CA LEU A 726 29.29 -72.35 7.62
C LEU A 726 28.26 -71.64 6.73
N ILE A 727 27.21 -72.37 6.32
CA ILE A 727 26.17 -71.83 5.44
C ILE A 727 25.26 -70.87 6.20
N ASP A 728 24.92 -71.20 7.45
CA ASP A 728 24.09 -70.35 8.30
C ASP A 728 24.79 -69.01 8.63
N ASP A 729 26.09 -69.04 8.95
CA ASP A 729 26.92 -67.82 9.14
C ASP A 729 26.99 -66.99 7.85
N LEU A 730 27.13 -67.62 6.67
CA LEU A 730 27.16 -66.94 5.38
C LEU A 730 25.80 -66.28 5.04
N LEU A 731 24.69 -66.97 5.33
CA LEU A 731 23.35 -66.42 5.21
C LEU A 731 23.10 -65.26 6.18
N ASN A 732 23.52 -65.39 7.43
CA ASN A 732 23.41 -64.33 8.45
C ASN A 732 24.26 -63.09 8.07
N PHE A 733 25.47 -63.31 7.54
CA PHE A 733 26.32 -62.25 6.99
C PHE A 733 25.67 -61.58 5.76
N SER A 734 24.99 -62.33 4.89
CA SER A 734 24.24 -61.75 3.76
C SER A 734 23.06 -60.88 4.25
N ARG A 735 22.29 -61.39 5.23
CA ARG A 735 21.05 -60.79 5.74
C ARG A 735 21.23 -59.57 6.66
N THR A 736 22.42 -59.32 7.21
CA THR A 736 22.65 -58.30 8.27
C THR A 736 22.18 -56.87 7.93
N ALA A 737 21.99 -56.56 6.64
CA ALA A 737 21.52 -55.26 6.16
C ALA A 737 19.98 -55.13 6.00
N ARG A 738 19.18 -56.14 6.39
CA ARG A 738 17.71 -56.14 6.30
C ARG A 738 17.05 -56.86 7.49
N ASN A 739 17.16 -56.27 8.68
CA ASN A 739 16.29 -56.61 9.82
C ASN A 739 15.44 -55.38 10.15
N ASP A 740 14.12 -55.46 10.00
CA ASP A 740 13.20 -54.31 10.09
C ASP A 740 13.01 -53.75 11.50
N ASN A 741 13.60 -54.37 12.52
CA ASN A 741 13.70 -53.83 13.87
C ASN A 741 14.77 -52.74 13.93
N GLY A 742 14.36 -51.50 13.62
CA GLY A 742 15.23 -50.31 13.61
C GLY A 742 15.90 -49.99 14.95
N PHE A 743 16.81 -49.03 14.93
CA PHE A 743 17.66 -48.67 16.08
C PHE A 743 16.83 -48.26 17.32
N THR A 744 17.03 -48.96 18.43
CA THR A 744 16.37 -48.70 19.72
C THR A 744 17.39 -48.36 20.81
N ARG A 745 16.93 -47.78 21.92
CA ARG A 745 17.79 -47.41 23.06
C ARG A 745 18.22 -48.66 23.83
N THR A 746 19.27 -49.30 23.34
CA THR A 746 19.81 -50.57 23.84
C THR A 746 20.82 -50.32 24.95
N SER A 747 20.72 -51.05 26.07
CA SER A 747 21.74 -51.05 27.12
C SER A 747 22.71 -52.21 26.91
N LEU A 748 23.96 -51.90 26.54
CA LEU A 748 24.98 -52.93 26.31
C LEU A 748 25.30 -53.69 27.60
N ASN A 749 25.19 -53.00 28.74
CA ASN A 749 25.37 -53.58 30.07
C ASN A 749 24.29 -54.62 30.44
N LYS A 750 23.14 -54.62 29.75
CA LYS A 750 22.14 -55.69 29.82
C LYS A 750 22.44 -56.79 28.80
N VAL A 751 22.65 -56.44 27.53
CA VAL A 751 22.95 -57.40 26.45
C VAL A 751 24.08 -58.36 26.83
N VAL A 752 25.20 -57.85 27.35
CA VAL A 752 26.34 -58.68 27.79
C VAL A 752 25.97 -59.57 29.00
N LYS A 753 25.10 -59.12 29.92
CA LYS A 753 24.69 -59.92 31.08
C LYS A 753 23.74 -61.05 30.70
N ASP A 754 22.73 -60.75 29.89
CA ASP A 754 21.76 -61.73 29.41
C ASP A 754 22.48 -62.84 28.62
N LEU A 755 23.47 -62.46 27.79
CA LEU A 755 24.29 -63.32 26.94
C LEU A 755 25.31 -64.20 27.68
N LEU A 756 25.78 -63.80 28.87
CA LEU A 756 26.79 -64.58 29.60
C LEU A 756 26.25 -65.90 30.15
N VAL A 757 24.93 -66.01 30.34
CA VAL A 757 24.24 -67.25 30.76
C VAL A 757 24.52 -68.40 29.78
N ASP A 758 24.59 -68.12 28.48
CA ASP A 758 24.90 -69.12 27.45
C ASP A 758 26.36 -69.66 27.55
N PHE A 759 27.23 -68.94 28.25
CA PHE A 759 28.64 -69.29 28.44
C PHE A 759 28.95 -69.88 29.83
N ASP A 760 28.00 -69.89 30.77
CA ASP A 760 28.22 -70.30 32.18
C ASP A 760 28.97 -71.65 32.32
N LEU A 761 28.62 -72.64 31.49
CA LEU A 761 29.28 -73.95 31.48
C LEU A 761 30.75 -73.88 31.06
N VAL A 762 31.07 -73.09 30.03
CA VAL A 762 32.44 -72.93 29.50
C VAL A 762 33.28 -72.08 30.44
N ILE A 763 32.69 -71.03 31.00
CA ILE A 763 33.28 -70.17 32.04
C ILE A 763 33.66 -71.03 33.25
N SER A 764 32.73 -71.86 33.74
CA SER A 764 32.96 -72.77 34.87
C SER A 764 34.03 -73.81 34.58
N GLN A 765 34.01 -74.44 33.40
CA GLN A 765 34.98 -75.46 33.00
C GLN A 765 36.41 -74.93 32.81
N LYS A 766 36.56 -73.66 32.39
CA LYS A 766 37.88 -73.01 32.22
C LYS A 766 38.31 -72.16 33.42
N HIS A 767 37.49 -72.07 34.46
CA HIS A 767 37.64 -71.12 35.56
C HIS A 767 37.86 -69.67 35.08
N ALA A 768 37.14 -69.27 34.03
CA ALA A 768 37.30 -67.96 33.40
C ALA A 768 36.79 -66.83 34.30
N VAL A 769 37.52 -65.71 34.32
CA VAL A 769 37.14 -64.47 35.02
C VAL A 769 36.72 -63.45 33.98
N ILE A 770 35.47 -63.01 34.05
CA ILE A 770 34.93 -61.98 33.15
C ILE A 770 34.61 -60.73 33.97
N ASP A 771 35.45 -59.71 33.81
CA ASP A 771 35.35 -58.41 34.47
C ASP A 771 34.58 -57.46 33.54
N ILE A 772 33.43 -56.95 34.02
CA ILE A 772 32.50 -56.13 33.23
C ILE A 772 32.44 -54.75 33.85
N GLY A 773 33.14 -53.80 33.24
CA GLY A 773 33.03 -52.39 33.57
C GLY A 773 31.66 -51.82 33.23
N LYS A 774 31.47 -50.52 33.52
CA LYS A 774 30.25 -49.81 33.16
C LYS A 774 30.19 -49.60 31.64
N LEU A 775 29.18 -50.18 30.99
CA LEU A 775 28.93 -50.07 29.55
C LEU A 775 27.79 -49.08 29.26
N PRO A 776 27.75 -48.43 28.08
CA PRO A 776 26.75 -47.42 27.80
C PRO A 776 25.39 -48.01 27.44
N SER A 777 24.40 -47.12 27.39
CA SER A 777 23.22 -47.30 26.54
C SER A 777 23.35 -46.39 25.32
N LEU A 778 23.06 -46.92 24.13
CA LEU A 778 23.19 -46.22 22.85
C LEU A 778 22.05 -46.62 21.89
N GLN A 779 21.95 -45.99 20.72
CA GLN A 779 21.00 -46.40 19.67
C GLN A 779 21.60 -47.52 18.82
N ALA A 780 21.08 -48.74 19.01
CA ALA A 780 21.51 -49.94 18.31
C ALA A 780 20.36 -50.92 18.06
N ILE A 781 20.61 -51.91 17.20
CA ILE A 781 19.74 -53.06 16.97
C ILE A 781 20.15 -54.15 17.98
N PRO A 782 19.31 -54.51 18.98
CA PRO A 782 19.70 -55.38 20.10
C PRO A 782 20.35 -56.71 19.66
N LEU A 783 19.71 -57.42 18.73
CA LEU A 783 20.18 -58.70 18.21
C LEU A 783 21.53 -58.62 17.49
N GLN A 784 21.87 -57.47 16.88
CA GLN A 784 23.19 -57.29 16.27
C GLN A 784 24.27 -57.01 17.32
N MET A 785 23.94 -56.30 18.41
CA MET A 785 24.86 -56.14 19.55
C MET A 785 25.11 -57.49 20.24
N GLU A 786 24.06 -58.28 20.45
CA GLU A 786 24.14 -59.65 20.96
C GLU A 786 25.08 -60.53 20.11
N GLN A 787 24.91 -60.53 18.79
CA GLN A 787 25.79 -61.23 17.85
C GLN A 787 27.25 -60.73 17.89
N LEU A 788 27.47 -59.41 18.03
CA LEU A 788 28.79 -58.80 18.14
C LEU A 788 29.51 -59.25 19.43
N PHE A 789 28.85 -59.13 20.59
CA PHE A 789 29.43 -59.55 21.87
C PHE A 789 29.62 -61.08 21.94
N HIS A 790 28.68 -61.88 21.41
CA HIS A 790 28.78 -63.34 21.37
C HIS A 790 30.03 -63.79 20.61
N ASN A 791 30.28 -63.24 19.42
CA ASN A 791 31.45 -63.60 18.61
C ASN A 791 32.77 -63.24 19.30
N LEU A 792 32.85 -62.08 19.94
CA LEU A 792 34.08 -61.61 20.58
C LEU A 792 34.37 -62.34 21.89
N ILE A 793 33.35 -62.55 22.75
CA ILE A 793 33.49 -63.31 24.01
C ILE A 793 33.77 -64.79 23.72
N SER A 794 33.09 -65.39 22.72
CA SER A 794 33.34 -66.77 22.29
C SER A 794 34.77 -66.94 21.76
N ASN A 795 35.29 -65.98 20.98
CA ASN A 795 36.68 -66.03 20.52
C ASN A 795 37.68 -65.90 21.70
N ALA A 796 37.49 -64.96 22.62
CA ALA A 796 38.34 -64.79 23.80
C ALA A 796 38.34 -66.06 24.68
N LEU A 797 37.18 -66.65 24.96
CA LEU A 797 37.07 -67.92 25.69
C LEU A 797 37.69 -69.10 24.94
N LYS A 798 37.70 -69.08 23.59
CA LYS A 798 38.24 -70.18 22.78
C LYS A 798 39.77 -70.11 22.64
N PHE A 799 40.32 -68.93 22.37
CA PHE A 799 41.75 -68.70 22.12
C PHE A 799 42.58 -68.44 23.41
N SER A 800 42.02 -68.80 24.57
CA SER A 800 42.70 -68.87 25.86
C SER A 800 43.91 -69.82 25.86
N LYS A 801 44.96 -69.51 26.63
CA LYS A 801 46.10 -70.42 26.85
C LYS A 801 45.68 -71.61 27.73
N SER A 802 46.12 -72.84 27.40
CA SER A 802 45.69 -74.06 28.11
C SER A 802 46.17 -74.18 29.56
N SER A 803 47.10 -73.35 29.99
CA SER A 803 47.73 -73.37 31.33
C SER A 803 47.39 -72.15 32.21
N VAL A 804 46.56 -71.23 31.73
CA VAL A 804 46.21 -69.97 32.42
C VAL A 804 44.70 -69.76 32.36
N PRO A 805 44.01 -69.47 33.47
CA PRO A 805 42.59 -69.11 33.45
C PRO A 805 42.31 -67.94 32.49
N PRO A 806 41.27 -68.03 31.63
CA PRO A 806 40.92 -66.92 30.75
C PRO A 806 40.48 -65.71 31.58
N VAL A 807 41.08 -64.54 31.34
CA VAL A 807 40.66 -63.26 31.93
C VAL A 807 40.18 -62.37 30.79
N ILE A 808 38.90 -62.02 30.82
CA ILE A 808 38.27 -61.15 29.82
C ILE A 808 37.82 -59.88 30.53
N LYS A 809 38.23 -58.72 29.99
CA LYS A 809 37.85 -57.39 30.51
C LYS A 809 37.02 -56.66 29.47
N ILE A 810 35.82 -56.22 29.86
CA ILE A 810 34.87 -55.52 28.99
C ILE A 810 34.63 -54.14 29.57
N ASN A 811 35.34 -53.14 29.05
CA ASN A 811 35.32 -51.76 29.55
C ASN A 811 34.71 -50.81 28.52
N SER A 812 34.29 -49.61 28.95
CA SER A 812 33.92 -48.54 28.01
C SER A 812 34.30 -47.15 28.51
N ARG A 813 34.43 -46.21 27.57
CA ARG A 813 34.60 -44.77 27.83
C ARG A 813 33.92 -43.95 26.74
N ALA A 814 33.53 -42.72 27.07
CA ALA A 814 33.21 -41.73 26.04
C ALA A 814 34.52 -41.17 25.46
N LEU A 815 34.57 -40.96 24.14
CA LEU A 815 35.72 -40.31 23.49
C LEU A 815 35.60 -38.78 23.57
N THR A 816 36.73 -38.06 23.67
CA THR A 816 36.76 -36.60 23.58
C THR A 816 36.66 -36.10 22.14
N ALA A 817 36.45 -34.80 21.95
CA ALA A 817 36.44 -34.18 20.64
C ALA A 817 37.83 -34.17 19.98
N GLU A 818 38.92 -34.11 20.77
CA GLU A 818 40.28 -34.23 20.23
C GLU A 818 40.55 -35.66 19.73
N GLU A 819 40.21 -36.69 20.52
CA GLU A 819 40.39 -38.10 20.12
C GLU A 819 39.57 -38.47 18.87
N LEU A 820 38.37 -37.90 18.74
CA LEU A 820 37.54 -38.10 17.54
C LEU A 820 38.16 -37.53 16.27
N ALA A 821 39.04 -36.52 16.37
CA ALA A 821 39.73 -35.95 15.20
C ALA A 821 40.82 -36.87 14.62
N GLU A 822 41.27 -37.89 15.36
CA GLU A 822 42.15 -38.94 14.83
C GLU A 822 41.41 -39.84 13.82
N TYR A 823 40.09 -40.03 14.01
CA TYR A 823 39.25 -40.93 13.22
C TYR A 823 38.48 -40.17 12.13
N LYS A 824 39.14 -39.92 10.99
CA LYS A 824 38.59 -39.19 9.81
C LYS A 824 37.26 -39.71 9.25
N GLU A 825 36.88 -40.94 9.60
CA GLU A 825 35.65 -41.60 9.14
C GLU A 825 34.44 -41.34 10.06
N LEU A 826 34.65 -40.78 11.26
CA LEU A 826 33.59 -40.48 12.23
C LEU A 826 33.06 -39.05 12.05
N GLN A 827 31.79 -38.82 12.43
CA GLN A 827 31.15 -37.51 12.31
C GLN A 827 31.45 -36.64 13.55
N PRO A 828 32.16 -35.50 13.45
CA PRO A 828 32.56 -34.69 14.62
C PRO A 828 31.37 -34.08 15.40
N SER A 829 30.17 -34.10 14.82
CA SER A 829 28.91 -33.65 15.44
C SER A 829 28.27 -34.68 16.39
N LEU A 830 28.67 -35.96 16.32
CA LEU A 830 28.10 -37.04 17.11
C LEU A 830 28.97 -37.38 18.32
N LYS A 831 28.32 -37.84 19.40
CA LYS A 831 29.01 -38.37 20.59
C LYS A 831 29.19 -39.87 20.42
N TYR A 832 30.42 -40.35 20.60
CA TYR A 832 30.77 -41.77 20.52
C TYR A 832 31.15 -42.35 21.89
N HIS A 833 31.05 -43.66 22.02
CA HIS A 833 31.72 -44.43 23.07
C HIS A 833 32.63 -45.47 22.44
N GLU A 834 33.80 -45.62 23.02
CA GLU A 834 34.70 -46.74 22.79
C GLU A 834 34.33 -47.84 23.81
N VAL A 835 34.11 -49.06 23.31
CA VAL A 835 34.00 -50.28 24.11
C VAL A 835 35.21 -51.15 23.78
N VAL A 836 35.93 -51.59 24.81
CA VAL A 836 37.14 -52.41 24.67
C VAL A 836 36.91 -53.77 25.30
N ILE A 837 37.13 -54.83 24.52
CA ILE A 837 37.09 -56.22 24.96
C ILE A 837 38.52 -56.77 24.88
N ALA A 838 39.13 -57.01 26.04
CA ALA A 838 40.51 -57.49 26.14
C ALA A 838 40.58 -58.89 26.77
N ASP A 839 41.36 -59.79 26.19
CA ASP A 839 41.66 -61.14 26.69
C ASP A 839 43.16 -61.32 27.05
N ASN A 840 43.48 -62.37 27.80
CA ASN A 840 44.85 -62.82 28.11
C ASN A 840 45.28 -64.07 27.30
N GLY A 841 44.70 -64.25 26.11
CA GLY A 841 44.85 -65.42 25.27
C GLY A 841 46.19 -65.51 24.55
N ILE A 842 46.23 -66.30 23.47
CA ILE A 842 47.43 -66.46 22.63
C ILE A 842 47.83 -65.19 21.86
N GLY A 843 46.93 -64.21 21.76
CA GLY A 843 47.13 -62.98 20.99
C GLY A 843 47.00 -63.17 19.47
N ILE A 844 47.32 -62.11 18.75
CA ILE A 844 47.29 -62.01 17.29
C ILE A 844 48.56 -61.28 16.85
N ASP A 845 49.19 -61.69 15.75
CA ASP A 845 50.32 -60.95 15.20
C ASP A 845 49.86 -59.59 14.64
N PRO A 846 50.50 -58.45 15.00
CA PRO A 846 50.15 -57.14 14.48
C PRO A 846 50.02 -57.06 12.94
N GLU A 847 50.81 -57.82 12.18
CA GLU A 847 50.74 -57.81 10.70
C GLU A 847 49.38 -58.31 10.16
N PHE A 848 48.66 -59.12 10.95
CA PHE A 848 47.35 -59.68 10.55
C PHE A 848 46.15 -58.95 11.18
N ALA A 849 46.36 -57.89 11.96
CA ALA A 849 45.32 -57.24 12.77
C ALA A 849 44.13 -56.68 11.96
N GLU A 850 44.31 -56.33 10.68
CA GLU A 850 43.21 -56.00 9.75
C GLU A 850 42.65 -57.22 9.01
N GLN A 851 43.52 -58.17 8.65
CA GLN A 851 43.13 -59.34 7.85
C GLN A 851 42.17 -60.26 8.58
N ILE A 852 42.20 -60.32 9.92
CA ILE A 852 41.25 -61.11 10.73
C ILE A 852 39.78 -60.72 10.53
N PHE A 853 39.49 -59.54 9.97
CA PHE A 853 38.14 -59.08 9.65
C PHE A 853 37.74 -59.35 8.18
N GLU A 854 38.55 -60.10 7.41
CA GLU A 854 38.21 -60.60 6.08
C GLU A 854 37.47 -61.94 6.16
N ILE A 855 36.66 -62.25 5.14
CA ILE A 855 35.81 -63.44 5.14
C ILE A 855 36.66 -64.69 4.87
N PHE A 856 36.50 -65.70 5.73
CA PHE A 856 37.24 -66.98 5.76
C PHE A 856 38.70 -66.91 6.26
N GLN A 857 39.24 -65.72 6.57
CA GLN A 857 40.64 -65.60 7.01
C GLN A 857 40.87 -66.25 8.38
N ARG A 858 42.02 -66.92 8.55
CA ARG A 858 42.39 -67.67 9.76
C ARG A 858 43.90 -67.69 9.97
N LEU A 859 44.33 -67.48 11.21
CA LEU A 859 45.75 -67.48 11.60
C LEU A 859 46.19 -68.74 12.38
N ASN A 860 45.24 -69.45 13.00
CA ASN A 860 45.51 -70.56 13.92
C ASN A 860 45.00 -71.91 13.39
N ASP A 861 45.78 -72.95 13.67
CA ASP A 861 45.67 -74.27 13.03
C ASP A 861 44.33 -74.99 13.27
N ARG A 862 43.94 -75.81 12.31
CA ARG A 862 42.58 -76.34 12.12
C ARG A 862 42.21 -77.42 13.13
N GLU A 863 43.20 -78.10 13.72
CA GLU A 863 43.00 -79.13 14.75
C GLU A 863 42.94 -78.55 16.17
N GLN A 864 43.69 -77.49 16.47
CA GLN A 864 43.75 -76.90 17.81
C GLN A 864 42.55 -75.99 18.12
N PHE A 865 42.10 -75.18 17.14
CA PHE A 865 41.02 -74.20 17.37
C PHE A 865 39.90 -74.30 16.33
N PRO A 866 38.69 -74.78 16.70
CA PRO A 866 37.56 -74.87 15.79
C PRO A 866 36.99 -73.47 15.46
N GLY A 867 36.70 -73.22 14.19
CA GLY A 867 36.22 -71.92 13.71
C GLY A 867 36.10 -71.86 12.19
N MET A 868 35.49 -70.79 11.68
CA MET A 868 35.03 -70.71 10.29
C MET A 868 35.49 -69.45 9.53
N GLY A 869 36.10 -68.48 10.22
CA GLY A 869 36.63 -67.25 9.60
C GLY A 869 35.57 -66.21 9.18
N ILE A 870 34.30 -66.37 9.58
CA ILE A 870 33.21 -65.43 9.23
C ILE A 870 32.89 -64.47 10.40
N GLY A 871 32.98 -64.94 11.65
CA GLY A 871 32.50 -64.19 12.83
C GLY A 871 33.10 -62.79 13.03
N LEU A 872 34.39 -62.59 12.76
CA LEU A 872 35.01 -61.25 12.86
C LEU A 872 34.63 -60.34 11.68
N ALA A 873 34.55 -60.87 10.45
CA ALA A 873 34.00 -60.12 9.31
C ALA A 873 32.54 -59.69 9.57
N LEU A 874 31.74 -60.54 10.22
CA LEU A 874 30.39 -60.19 10.70
C LEU A 874 30.43 -59.08 11.78
N CYS A 875 31.39 -59.11 12.71
CA CYS A 875 31.57 -58.03 13.69
C CYS A 875 31.86 -56.68 13.00
N ARG A 876 32.79 -56.65 12.02
CA ARG A 876 33.06 -55.45 11.20
C ARG A 876 31.80 -54.99 10.45
N LYS A 877 31.05 -55.91 9.85
CA LYS A 877 29.78 -55.57 9.17
C LYS A 877 28.72 -54.99 10.12
N ILE A 878 28.57 -55.54 11.32
CA ILE A 878 27.62 -55.05 12.35
C ILE A 878 28.00 -53.64 12.80
N VAL A 879 29.28 -53.39 13.09
CA VAL A 879 29.75 -52.09 13.60
C VAL A 879 29.65 -51.01 12.52
N ASN A 880 30.00 -51.33 11.27
CA ASN A 880 29.80 -50.41 10.14
C ASN A 880 28.30 -50.13 9.91
N ASN A 881 27.42 -51.12 10.08
CA ASN A 881 25.95 -50.94 10.02
C ASN A 881 25.39 -50.06 11.17
N HIS A 882 26.20 -49.76 12.19
CA HIS A 882 25.89 -48.85 13.29
C HIS A 882 26.68 -47.52 13.21
N ASN A 883 27.25 -47.19 12.04
CA ASN A 883 28.07 -45.98 11.82
C ASN A 883 29.25 -45.84 12.79
N GLY A 884 29.87 -46.97 13.12
CA GLY A 884 31.04 -47.08 13.99
C GLY A 884 32.25 -47.73 13.31
N ILE A 885 33.34 -47.87 14.07
CA ILE A 885 34.60 -48.50 13.64
C ILE A 885 34.96 -49.63 14.61
N ILE A 886 35.53 -50.73 14.11
CA ILE A 886 36.13 -51.80 14.92
C ILE A 886 37.53 -52.14 14.41
N PHE A 887 38.49 -52.24 15.33
CA PHE A 887 39.86 -52.69 15.06
C PHE A 887 40.38 -53.55 16.22
N ALA A 888 41.50 -54.24 16.00
CA ALA A 888 42.18 -55.04 17.03
C ALA A 888 43.58 -54.49 17.30
N ARG A 889 44.05 -54.63 18.54
CA ARG A 889 45.47 -54.49 18.92
C ARG A 889 45.86 -55.69 19.76
N SER A 890 47.04 -56.23 19.54
CA SER A 890 47.60 -57.33 20.32
C SER A 890 49.11 -57.17 20.38
N LEU A 891 49.69 -57.51 21.53
CA LEU A 891 51.10 -57.85 21.65
C LEU A 891 51.14 -59.38 21.67
N GLY A 892 51.84 -59.97 20.71
CA GLY A 892 51.81 -61.41 20.48
C GLY A 892 52.16 -62.19 21.74
N ASN A 893 51.36 -63.21 22.08
CA ASN A 893 51.47 -63.99 23.32
C ASN A 893 51.20 -63.20 24.64
N GLU A 894 50.63 -62.00 24.61
CA GLU A 894 50.07 -61.35 25.82
C GLU A 894 48.53 -61.33 25.85
N GLY A 895 47.88 -61.41 24.68
CA GLY A 895 46.42 -61.43 24.52
C GLY A 895 45.92 -60.43 23.48
N THR A 896 44.62 -60.40 23.25
CA THR A 896 43.99 -59.55 22.21
C THR A 896 43.08 -58.48 22.82
N ALA A 897 43.12 -57.26 22.32
CA ALA A 897 42.16 -56.20 22.64
C ALA A 897 41.42 -55.73 21.37
N PHE A 898 40.09 -55.93 21.35
CA PHE A 898 39.20 -55.41 20.32
C PHE A 898 38.61 -54.07 20.77
N TYR A 899 38.72 -53.05 19.92
CA TYR A 899 38.23 -51.70 20.16
C TYR A 899 37.04 -51.44 19.25
N ILE A 900 35.92 -51.03 19.83
CA ILE A 900 34.64 -50.85 19.14
C ILE A 900 34.13 -49.43 19.43
N ILE A 901 34.16 -48.56 18.43
CA ILE A 901 33.73 -47.16 18.56
C ILE A 901 32.33 -47.02 17.95
N LEU A 902 31.33 -46.67 18.76
CA LEU A 902 29.91 -46.60 18.35
C LEU A 902 29.26 -45.27 18.76
N PRO A 903 28.40 -44.67 17.92
CA PRO A 903 27.70 -43.44 18.24
C PRO A 903 26.58 -43.68 19.26
N VAL A 904 26.39 -42.72 20.18
CA VAL A 904 25.34 -42.77 21.22
C VAL A 904 23.94 -42.62 20.62
N THR A 905 23.86 -41.88 19.50
CA THR A 905 22.67 -41.65 18.66
C THR A 905 23.07 -41.80 17.20
N GLN A 906 22.28 -42.54 16.42
CA GLN A 906 22.56 -42.76 15.00
C GLN A 906 22.31 -41.47 14.19
N PRO A 907 23.06 -41.22 13.10
CA PRO A 907 22.79 -40.12 12.20
C PRO A 907 21.40 -40.28 11.56
N VAL A 908 20.69 -39.17 11.38
CA VAL A 908 19.43 -39.15 10.64
C VAL A 908 19.76 -39.12 9.15
N ASN A 909 19.46 -40.19 8.43
CA ASN A 909 19.45 -40.17 6.97
C ASN A 909 18.28 -39.31 6.50
N ASN A 910 18.58 -38.28 5.72
CA ASN A 910 17.62 -37.58 4.86
C ASN A 910 17.47 -38.34 3.53
#